data_AF-A0A8J6I0C1-F1
#
_entry.id   AF-A0A8J6I0C1-F1
#
_cell.length_a   1.000
_cell.length_b   1.000
_cell.length_c   1.000
_cell.angle_alpha   90.00
_cell.angle_beta   90.00
_cell.angle_gamma   90.00
#
_symmetry.space_group_name_H-M   'P 1'
#
loop_
_entity.id
_entity.type
_entity.pdbx_description
1 polymer ?
#
loop_
_entity_poly.entity_id
_entity_poly.type
_entity_poly.pdbx_seq_one_letter_code
_entity_poly.pdbx_strand_id
1 'polypeptide(L)'
;MNRFKIRFFAILVVVKIILLFIGPAVYAEATGPPAVPTLSHNQWGGDLDGDYDLTWNLYYGNNATSWKLYEKMGAGDYVAIRSGILTDNTPHPQNGTVEIRGKTIAGTYTYYVELENTYGTSKSNTVSVIVGDQFGDILINGVDTHGLVNQFTINQGVNEFVLSFVGTASPNFKVETNNDYVLNCQVVNNNTLRLEGLNAGRAGLRITEQTTNVTRYVGVRVREQDGSLPGMPAYVSVGSVSEDTAGDLNFWRDFQPGDKNKRMDVRYIYINGGPINGWRKWTTVEGDRARVFIKESQKLGMIPFFVYYNIPDDGESYEIDLNHIQSISYMEAYYQDLKYFLEICRDTAGDDTVGIVFEPDFLGYMMQQSGKQPDQIMAQVSAAYSSGVLDASDPSFPNTVEGLVKSINYIVRKYYPAAFFGWQFNLWAYGGPGVPSNGLLHATETMGMAGGLQFIRDVAQQITDYYLRAGVASYGANFVSIDKYGLDGGALPGAAADPKNSTWFWNADLWNNYLEFVQVMHTRSNLPVILWQIPVGHINSSLAANPYTGGYFPDLDGSDRKYEDSAPVFFLGDTFKPGTSARFNYFRTNEWADPKISDNGVDTITWGSHMQEARDKGVISVLFGAGVNSSTDGVGSPPTDAYWWITKVQRYLMNPVPLSGAPQPTPTPTPVPTPTPTPTPTPTPTPGPTATPTPTPGSGYPLWDPNRIYVKGDRVLHKGKVWEAQWWTQGEEPGTTGQWGVWREVQDGGPTPTPTPTPTPTPTPTPTPTPTPGTSPTPSPTPTPTPGSGVQPWQAGVSYTQGILVSYQGYVYECIQSHTSLVGWEPPNVPALWRRL
;
A
#
# COMPACT_ATOMS: atom_id res chain seq x y z
N MET A 1 -44.50 1.04 -58.52
CA MET A 1 -45.64 0.09 -58.58
C MET A 1 -46.47 0.31 -57.33
N ASN A 2 -47.43 1.24 -57.29
CA ASN A 2 -48.79 1.20 -57.85
C ASN A 2 -49.76 0.31 -57.04
N ARG A 3 -50.85 0.94 -56.54
CA ARG A 3 -52.13 0.41 -55.97
C ARG A 3 -52.09 0.12 -54.46
N PHE A 4 -52.73 0.92 -53.58
CA PHE A 4 -54.18 1.10 -53.51
C PHE A 4 -54.59 2.49 -52.95
N LYS A 5 -55.32 3.26 -53.77
CA LYS A 5 -56.28 4.29 -53.34
C LYS A 5 -57.62 3.63 -53.01
N ILE A 6 -58.54 4.40 -52.38
CA ILE A 6 -59.99 4.18 -52.19
C ILE A 6 -60.29 3.59 -50.80
N ARG A 7 -60.72 4.33 -49.78
CA ARG A 7 -61.83 5.31 -49.64
C ARG A 7 -61.40 6.35 -48.58
N PHE A 8 -61.44 7.65 -48.81
CA PHE A 8 -62.61 8.48 -48.56
C PHE A 8 -62.42 9.80 -49.31
N PHE A 9 -62.90 9.85 -50.55
CA PHE A 9 -63.08 11.08 -51.32
C PHE A 9 -64.55 11.49 -51.16
N ALA A 10 -64.90 11.93 -49.96
CA ALA A 10 -66.15 12.60 -49.65
C ALA A 10 -65.88 13.41 -48.38
N ILE A 11 -65.97 14.74 -48.49
CA ILE A 11 -65.58 15.80 -47.52
C ILE A 11 -64.34 16.59 -47.99
N LEU A 12 -64.29 17.00 -49.26
CA LEU A 12 -63.35 18.04 -49.74
C LEU A 12 -64.04 19.19 -50.50
N VAL A 13 -65.38 19.28 -50.41
CA VAL A 13 -66.18 20.29 -51.14
C VAL A 13 -67.02 21.18 -50.21
N VAL A 14 -67.02 20.95 -48.89
CA VAL A 14 -67.77 21.79 -47.93
C VAL A 14 -66.85 22.64 -47.02
N VAL A 15 -65.53 22.41 -46.99
CA VAL A 15 -64.58 23.20 -46.18
C VAL A 15 -63.71 24.11 -47.07
N LYS A 16 -64.32 24.72 -48.10
CA LYS A 16 -63.70 25.81 -48.87
C LYS A 16 -64.55 27.09 -48.91
N ILE A 17 -65.54 27.18 -48.02
CA ILE A 17 -66.33 28.38 -47.74
C ILE A 17 -66.54 28.50 -46.21
N ILE A 18 -65.46 28.38 -45.43
CA ILE A 18 -65.33 29.00 -44.09
C ILE A 18 -63.85 29.40 -43.97
N LEU A 19 -63.43 30.33 -44.82
CA LEU A 19 -62.12 30.95 -44.80
C LEU A 19 -62.33 32.43 -45.12
N LEU A 20 -63.06 33.10 -44.24
CA LEU A 20 -63.20 34.55 -44.16
C LEU A 20 -63.84 34.84 -42.80
N PHE A 21 -63.00 34.81 -41.76
CA PHE A 21 -63.08 35.46 -40.44
C PHE A 21 -62.21 34.65 -39.46
N ILE A 22 -60.90 34.62 -39.70
CA ILE A 22 -59.92 34.46 -38.63
C ILE A 22 -59.04 35.70 -38.75
N GLY A 23 -59.31 36.70 -37.92
CA GLY A 23 -58.37 37.81 -37.73
C GLY A 23 -57.03 37.28 -37.24
N PRO A 24 -55.94 38.07 -37.25
CA PRO A 24 -54.69 37.64 -36.64
C PRO A 24 -55.00 37.13 -35.22
N ALA A 25 -54.53 35.92 -34.90
CA ALA A 25 -54.68 35.38 -33.56
C ALA A 25 -54.08 36.40 -32.59
N VAL A 26 -54.93 37.04 -31.79
CA VAL A 26 -54.48 37.89 -30.70
C VAL A 26 -53.99 36.93 -29.62
N TYR A 27 -52.70 36.65 -29.62
CA TYR A 27 -52.06 35.95 -28.51
C TYR A 27 -52.24 36.81 -27.26
N ALA A 28 -52.60 36.18 -26.14
CA ALA A 28 -52.48 36.88 -24.87
C ALA A 28 -50.98 37.08 -24.62
N GLU A 29 -50.56 38.25 -24.17
CA GLU A 29 -49.21 38.38 -23.60
C GLU A 29 -49.18 37.62 -22.27
N ALA A 30 -48.03 37.03 -21.94
CA ALA A 30 -47.80 36.45 -20.64
C ALA A 30 -48.16 37.48 -19.55
N THR A 31 -48.81 37.02 -18.49
CA THR A 31 -49.24 37.87 -17.36
C THR A 31 -48.49 37.52 -16.07
N GLY A 32 -47.50 36.63 -16.15
CA GLY A 32 -46.70 36.15 -15.05
C GLY A 32 -45.55 35.25 -15.52
N PRO A 33 -44.76 34.68 -14.58
CA PRO A 33 -43.65 33.78 -14.90
C PRO A 33 -44.10 32.59 -15.77
N PRO A 34 -43.21 31.98 -16.56
CA PRO A 34 -43.56 30.86 -17.41
C PRO A 34 -44.15 29.70 -16.61
N ALA A 35 -45.06 28.92 -17.22
CA ALA A 35 -45.51 27.68 -16.61
C ALA A 35 -44.35 26.69 -16.41
N VAL A 36 -44.47 25.77 -15.46
CA VAL A 36 -43.41 24.80 -15.14
C VAL A 36 -43.27 23.78 -16.29
N PRO A 37 -42.11 23.71 -16.96
CA PRO A 37 -41.88 22.71 -18.00
C PRO A 37 -41.62 21.31 -17.42
N THR A 38 -41.79 20.27 -18.21
CA THR A 38 -41.23 18.93 -17.96
C THR A 38 -40.00 18.71 -18.82
N LEU A 39 -39.08 17.87 -18.35
CA LEU A 39 -37.89 17.42 -19.09
C LEU A 39 -37.83 15.89 -19.09
N SER A 40 -37.48 15.31 -20.24
CA SER A 40 -37.27 13.87 -20.44
C SER A 40 -36.07 13.61 -21.36
N HIS A 41 -35.58 12.36 -21.40
CA HIS A 41 -34.60 11.89 -22.37
C HIS A 41 -35.11 10.66 -23.11
N ASN A 42 -34.46 10.30 -24.23
CA ASN A 42 -34.78 9.12 -25.03
C ASN A 42 -33.99 7.84 -24.66
N GLN A 43 -33.03 7.93 -23.73
CA GLN A 43 -32.25 6.77 -23.28
C GLN A 43 -32.97 5.92 -22.22
N TRP A 44 -32.89 4.60 -22.35
CA TRP A 44 -33.44 3.64 -21.39
C TRP A 44 -32.34 2.64 -21.00
N GLY A 45 -31.86 2.70 -19.75
CA GLY A 45 -30.66 1.98 -19.30
C GLY A 45 -29.43 2.90 -19.28
N GLY A 46 -28.25 2.33 -19.45
CA GLY A 46 -27.01 3.07 -19.66
C GLY A 46 -26.77 3.38 -21.12
N ASP A 47 -26.36 4.61 -21.42
CA ASP A 47 -25.92 5.02 -22.75
C ASP A 47 -24.44 4.68 -22.93
N LEU A 48 -24.12 3.78 -23.87
CA LEU A 48 -22.75 3.33 -24.10
C LEU A 48 -21.99 4.18 -25.12
N ASP A 49 -22.67 4.99 -25.94
CA ASP A 49 -22.05 5.83 -26.97
C ASP A 49 -22.03 7.32 -26.60
N GLY A 50 -22.82 7.73 -25.60
CA GLY A 50 -22.85 9.09 -25.09
C GLY A 50 -23.67 10.06 -25.95
N ASP A 51 -24.55 9.52 -26.81
CA ASP A 51 -25.42 10.26 -27.70
C ASP A 51 -26.90 10.12 -27.31
N TYR A 52 -27.53 11.22 -26.93
CA TYR A 52 -28.94 11.22 -26.49
C TYR A 52 -29.65 12.55 -26.67
N ASP A 53 -30.97 12.50 -26.66
CA ASP A 53 -31.81 13.67 -26.85
C ASP A 53 -32.54 14.02 -25.56
N LEU A 54 -32.46 15.28 -25.17
CA LEU A 54 -33.23 15.88 -24.09
C LEU A 54 -34.41 16.64 -24.69
N THR A 55 -35.63 16.29 -24.28
CA THR A 55 -36.84 16.97 -24.75
C THR A 55 -37.55 17.62 -23.58
N TRP A 56 -37.83 18.91 -23.70
CA TRP A 56 -38.64 19.64 -22.72
C TRP A 56 -39.98 20.09 -23.31
N ASN A 57 -41.01 20.09 -22.47
CA ASN A 57 -42.37 20.44 -22.85
C ASN A 57 -43.01 21.36 -21.80
N LEU A 58 -43.56 22.48 -22.27
CA LEU A 58 -44.52 23.31 -21.57
C LEU A 58 -45.87 23.08 -22.26
N TYR A 59 -46.79 22.37 -21.59
CA TYR A 59 -48.04 21.94 -22.22
C TYR A 59 -49.08 23.05 -22.35
N TYR A 60 -49.13 23.99 -21.41
CA TYR A 60 -50.09 25.10 -21.37
C TYR A 60 -49.67 26.13 -20.30
N GLY A 61 -50.03 27.41 -20.48
CA GLY A 61 -49.86 28.47 -19.48
C GLY A 61 -49.05 29.67 -19.99
N ASN A 62 -48.55 30.52 -19.09
CA ASN A 62 -47.69 31.64 -19.49
C ASN A 62 -46.45 31.12 -20.22
N ASN A 63 -46.16 31.70 -21.38
CA ASN A 63 -45.04 31.29 -22.21
C ASN A 63 -43.74 31.99 -21.79
N ALA A 64 -42.65 31.32 -22.12
CA ALA A 64 -41.31 31.85 -22.01
C ALA A 64 -40.90 32.61 -23.28
N THR A 65 -39.97 33.55 -23.13
CA THR A 65 -39.29 34.22 -24.23
C THR A 65 -37.87 33.70 -24.44
N SER A 66 -37.35 32.90 -23.51
CA SER A 66 -36.07 32.20 -23.65
C SER A 66 -36.00 30.96 -22.78
N TRP A 67 -35.05 30.08 -23.09
CA TRP A 67 -34.74 28.89 -22.30
C TRP A 67 -33.23 28.70 -22.16
N LYS A 68 -32.83 28.05 -21.06
CA LYS A 68 -31.45 27.61 -20.78
C LYS A 68 -31.47 26.17 -20.30
N LEU A 69 -30.67 25.30 -20.90
CA LEU A 69 -30.44 23.94 -20.42
C LEU A 69 -29.18 23.93 -19.56
N TYR A 70 -29.33 23.45 -18.33
CA TYR A 70 -28.24 23.28 -17.39
C TYR A 70 -27.86 21.80 -17.29
N GLU A 71 -26.57 21.54 -17.18
CA GLU A 71 -25.96 20.23 -17.01
C GLU A 71 -25.04 20.25 -15.80
N LYS A 72 -24.98 19.14 -15.06
CA LYS A 72 -23.86 18.82 -14.19
C LYS A 72 -23.39 17.39 -14.43
N MET A 73 -22.12 17.13 -14.19
CA MET A 73 -21.56 15.77 -14.13
C MET A 73 -21.30 15.39 -12.69
N GLY A 74 -21.76 14.19 -12.30
CA GLY A 74 -21.68 13.71 -10.93
C GLY A 74 -22.27 14.69 -9.91
N ALA A 75 -21.45 15.08 -8.94
CA ALA A 75 -21.83 16.00 -7.86
C ALA A 75 -21.46 17.47 -8.13
N GLY A 76 -21.01 17.79 -9.35
CA GLY A 76 -20.60 19.15 -9.71
C GLY A 76 -21.74 20.16 -9.75
N ASP A 77 -21.38 21.43 -9.96
CA ASP A 77 -22.35 22.51 -10.15
C ASP A 77 -23.00 22.45 -11.54
N TYR A 78 -24.23 22.95 -11.60
CA TYR A 78 -24.93 23.11 -12.87
C TYR A 78 -24.33 24.24 -13.70
N VAL A 79 -23.90 23.91 -14.91
CA VAL A 79 -23.46 24.88 -15.92
C VAL A 79 -24.46 24.95 -17.06
N ALA A 80 -24.74 26.16 -17.55
CA ALA A 80 -25.58 26.34 -18.73
C ALA A 80 -24.81 25.86 -19.98
N ILE A 81 -25.32 24.83 -20.66
CA ILE A 81 -24.65 24.22 -21.82
C ILE A 81 -25.29 24.59 -23.17
N ARG A 82 -26.55 25.03 -23.13
CA ARG A 82 -27.33 25.47 -24.29
C ARG A 82 -28.38 26.49 -23.87
N SER A 83 -28.78 27.34 -24.80
CA SER A 83 -29.87 28.30 -24.62
C SER A 83 -30.55 28.62 -25.94
N GLY A 84 -31.77 29.14 -25.89
CA GLY A 84 -32.48 29.62 -27.07
C GLY A 84 -33.53 30.68 -26.74
N ILE A 85 -34.01 31.35 -27.79
CA ILE A 85 -35.07 32.37 -27.72
C ILE A 85 -36.38 31.73 -28.17
N LEU A 86 -37.48 32.15 -27.57
CA LEU A 86 -38.84 31.71 -27.85
C LEU A 86 -39.74 32.91 -28.11
N THR A 87 -40.85 32.68 -28.81
CA THR A 87 -41.91 33.66 -28.97
C THR A 87 -43.00 33.42 -27.93
N ASP A 88 -43.39 34.49 -27.24
CA ASP A 88 -44.57 34.46 -26.37
C ASP A 88 -45.84 34.32 -27.24
N ASN A 89 -46.55 33.22 -27.01
CA ASN A 89 -47.81 32.89 -27.68
C ASN A 89 -48.83 32.42 -26.63
N THR A 90 -48.78 33.01 -25.42
CA THR A 90 -49.55 32.56 -24.27
C THR A 90 -51.03 32.39 -24.62
N PRO A 91 -51.69 31.29 -24.19
CA PRO A 91 -51.19 30.21 -23.33
C PRO A 91 -50.79 28.91 -24.07
N HIS A 92 -50.35 29.00 -25.33
CA HIS A 92 -50.11 27.82 -26.18
C HIS A 92 -48.87 27.01 -25.76
N PRO A 93 -48.84 25.70 -26.05
CA PRO A 93 -47.69 24.85 -25.73
C PRO A 93 -46.37 25.35 -26.33
N GLN A 94 -45.28 25.17 -25.60
CA GLN A 94 -43.90 25.35 -26.08
C GLN A 94 -43.09 24.08 -25.83
N ASN A 95 -42.13 23.77 -26.69
CA ASN A 95 -41.24 22.62 -26.52
C ASN A 95 -39.90 22.88 -27.18
N GLY A 96 -38.92 22.04 -26.86
CA GLY A 96 -37.64 22.00 -27.54
C GLY A 96 -36.92 20.68 -27.31
N THR A 97 -36.11 20.29 -28.29
CA THR A 97 -35.22 19.12 -28.21
C THR A 97 -33.78 19.59 -28.33
N VAL A 98 -32.93 19.07 -27.46
CA VAL A 98 -31.49 19.31 -27.45
C VAL A 98 -30.78 17.99 -27.67
N GLU A 99 -30.01 17.93 -28.75
CA GLU A 99 -29.13 16.80 -29.05
C GLU A 99 -27.84 16.93 -28.24
N ILE A 100 -27.62 15.98 -27.32
CA ILE A 100 -26.35 15.78 -26.64
C ILE A 100 -25.58 14.71 -27.43
N ARG A 101 -24.36 15.05 -27.85
CA ARG A 101 -23.53 14.17 -28.67
C ARG A 101 -22.09 14.17 -28.19
N GLY A 102 -21.41 13.03 -28.33
CA GLY A 102 -19.98 12.86 -28.11
C GLY A 102 -19.56 12.97 -26.64
N LYS A 103 -20.41 12.56 -25.69
CA LYS A 103 -20.00 12.46 -24.29
C LYS A 103 -19.01 11.30 -24.13
N THR A 104 -17.73 11.63 -23.99
CA THR A 104 -16.65 10.64 -23.88
C THR A 104 -16.25 10.30 -22.45
N ILE A 105 -16.69 11.10 -21.46
CA ILE A 105 -16.40 10.86 -20.06
C ILE A 105 -17.54 10.02 -19.49
N ALA A 106 -17.24 8.78 -19.10
CA ALA A 106 -18.19 7.92 -18.39
C ALA A 106 -18.62 8.58 -17.07
N GLY A 107 -19.90 8.44 -16.74
CA GLY A 107 -20.45 8.98 -15.52
C GLY A 107 -21.93 9.34 -15.62
N THR A 108 -22.44 9.89 -14.53
CA THR A 108 -23.83 10.37 -14.45
C THR A 108 -23.90 11.85 -14.81
N TYR A 109 -24.70 12.19 -15.83
CA TYR A 109 -24.99 13.55 -16.23
C TYR A 109 -26.42 13.92 -15.84
N THR A 110 -26.60 14.98 -15.07
CA THR A 110 -27.93 15.44 -14.63
C THR A 110 -28.28 16.78 -15.26
N TYR A 111 -29.54 16.92 -15.68
CA TYR A 111 -30.05 18.05 -16.44
C TYR A 111 -31.31 18.66 -15.84
N TYR A 112 -31.51 19.97 -16.03
CA TYR A 112 -32.81 20.63 -15.96
C TYR A 112 -32.88 21.77 -16.99
N VAL A 113 -34.09 22.12 -17.44
CA VAL A 113 -34.30 23.32 -18.26
C VAL A 113 -34.93 24.44 -17.41
N GLU A 114 -34.47 25.66 -17.64
CA GLU A 114 -35.04 26.89 -17.10
C GLU A 114 -35.70 27.66 -18.23
N LEU A 115 -36.96 28.04 -18.03
CA LEU A 115 -37.71 28.92 -18.91
C LEU A 115 -37.78 30.31 -18.29
N GLU A 116 -37.66 31.35 -19.11
CA GLU A 116 -37.54 32.74 -18.67
C GLU A 116 -38.42 33.66 -19.52
N ASN A 117 -39.13 34.60 -18.87
CA ASN A 117 -39.77 35.75 -19.50
C ASN A 117 -39.59 37.01 -18.63
N THR A 118 -40.16 38.14 -19.04
CA THR A 118 -40.04 39.43 -18.32
C THR A 118 -40.60 39.41 -16.89
N TYR A 119 -41.43 38.44 -16.54
CA TYR A 119 -42.06 38.31 -15.23
C TYR A 119 -41.33 37.34 -14.30
N GLY A 120 -40.41 36.51 -14.80
CA GLY A 120 -39.60 35.60 -13.99
C GLY A 120 -39.20 34.30 -14.71
N THR A 121 -38.85 33.29 -13.91
CA THR A 121 -38.38 32.00 -14.39
C THR A 121 -39.18 30.82 -13.82
N SER A 122 -39.16 29.69 -14.53
CA SER A 122 -39.62 28.39 -14.04
C SER A 122 -38.61 27.29 -14.40
N LYS A 123 -38.53 26.23 -13.59
CA LYS A 123 -37.55 25.13 -13.76
C LYS A 123 -38.26 23.79 -13.91
N SER A 124 -37.73 22.92 -14.76
CA SER A 124 -38.24 21.55 -14.93
C SER A 124 -37.90 20.62 -13.76
N ASN A 125 -38.47 19.42 -13.78
CA ASN A 125 -37.87 18.28 -13.09
C ASN A 125 -36.43 18.04 -13.58
N THR A 126 -35.62 17.40 -12.75
CA THR A 126 -34.29 16.93 -13.16
C THR A 126 -34.39 15.57 -13.84
N VAL A 127 -33.50 15.31 -14.79
CA VAL A 127 -33.29 13.98 -15.37
C VAL A 127 -31.80 13.63 -15.35
N SER A 128 -31.47 12.35 -15.20
CA SER A 128 -30.09 11.87 -15.22
C SER A 128 -29.90 10.84 -16.32
N VAL A 129 -28.80 10.95 -17.06
CA VAL A 129 -28.37 9.97 -18.07
C VAL A 129 -27.02 9.41 -17.62
N ILE A 130 -26.92 8.08 -17.62
CA ILE A 130 -25.67 7.37 -17.33
C ILE A 130 -24.97 7.14 -18.66
N VAL A 131 -23.70 7.55 -18.76
CA VAL A 131 -22.87 7.36 -19.94
C VAL A 131 -21.72 6.42 -19.61
N GLY A 132 -21.43 5.46 -20.49
CA GLY A 132 -20.27 4.57 -20.44
C GLY A 132 -20.44 3.26 -19.67
N ASP A 133 -21.46 3.13 -18.82
CA ASP A 133 -21.85 1.86 -18.19
C ASP A 133 -23.37 1.73 -18.03
N GLN A 134 -23.83 0.53 -17.67
CA GLN A 134 -25.25 0.21 -17.43
C GLN A 134 -25.72 0.53 -16.00
N PHE A 135 -24.80 0.84 -15.09
CA PHE A 135 -25.05 1.13 -13.68
C PHE A 135 -24.16 2.31 -13.27
N GLY A 136 -24.70 3.51 -13.17
CA GLY A 136 -23.88 4.71 -13.00
C GLY A 136 -22.95 4.66 -11.79
N ASP A 137 -21.88 5.44 -11.79
CA ASP A 137 -20.82 5.32 -10.79
C ASP A 137 -21.23 5.64 -9.33
N ILE A 138 -20.48 5.06 -8.39
CA ILE A 138 -20.44 5.53 -7.00
C ILE A 138 -19.61 6.81 -6.96
N LEU A 139 -20.22 7.91 -6.54
CA LEU A 139 -19.61 9.23 -6.50
C LEU A 139 -19.31 9.67 -5.07
N ILE A 140 -18.20 10.36 -4.88
CA ILE A 140 -17.79 11.06 -3.67
C ILE A 140 -17.98 12.56 -3.92
N ASN A 141 -19.02 13.13 -3.31
CA ASN A 141 -19.38 14.52 -3.53
C ASN A 141 -18.28 15.47 -3.04
N GLY A 142 -17.95 16.48 -3.85
CA GLY A 142 -16.84 17.40 -3.60
C GLY A 142 -15.47 16.88 -4.03
N VAL A 143 -15.36 15.58 -4.36
CA VAL A 143 -14.16 14.96 -4.93
C VAL A 143 -14.33 14.76 -6.44
N ASP A 144 -15.46 14.20 -6.86
CA ASP A 144 -15.72 13.87 -8.28
C ASP A 144 -16.46 14.97 -9.04
N THR A 145 -16.14 16.23 -8.75
CA THR A 145 -16.85 17.40 -9.34
C THR A 145 -16.69 17.48 -10.86
N HIS A 146 -15.58 16.95 -11.39
CA HIS A 146 -15.25 16.95 -12.82
C HIS A 146 -15.06 15.53 -13.37
N GLY A 147 -15.61 14.53 -12.68
CA GLY A 147 -15.54 13.12 -13.04
C GLY A 147 -14.79 12.30 -12.01
N LEU A 148 -14.75 10.98 -12.25
CA LEU A 148 -14.13 10.05 -11.32
C LEU A 148 -12.64 10.31 -11.23
N VAL A 149 -12.19 10.62 -10.02
CA VAL A 149 -10.76 10.66 -9.73
C VAL A 149 -10.25 9.26 -9.38
N ASN A 150 -9.00 8.98 -9.76
CA ASN A 150 -8.29 7.77 -9.31
C ASN A 150 -7.83 7.89 -7.86
N GLN A 151 -7.51 9.12 -7.43
CA GLN A 151 -7.12 9.43 -6.06
C GLN A 151 -7.45 10.86 -5.67
N PHE A 152 -7.53 11.13 -4.36
CA PHE A 152 -7.65 12.46 -3.80
C PHE A 152 -6.87 12.59 -2.49
N THR A 153 -6.76 13.81 -1.97
CA THR A 153 -5.92 14.12 -0.80
C THR A 153 -6.74 14.67 0.35
N ILE A 154 -6.46 14.20 1.56
CA ILE A 154 -7.05 14.68 2.82
C ILE A 154 -5.97 15.10 3.81
N ASN A 155 -6.35 15.90 4.81
CA ASN A 155 -5.52 16.14 5.99
C ASN A 155 -5.67 14.98 6.99
N GLN A 156 -4.71 14.84 7.90
CA GLN A 156 -4.89 13.99 9.08
C GLN A 156 -6.11 14.45 9.90
N GLY A 157 -6.73 13.52 10.62
CA GLY A 157 -7.99 13.72 11.33
C GLY A 157 -9.23 13.38 10.49
N VAL A 158 -10.40 13.79 10.99
CA VAL A 158 -11.70 13.42 10.42
C VAL A 158 -12.05 14.28 9.21
N ASN A 159 -12.39 13.63 8.10
CA ASN A 159 -12.86 14.21 6.85
C ASN A 159 -14.15 13.48 6.44
N GLU A 160 -15.20 14.24 6.10
CA GLU A 160 -16.50 13.66 5.76
C GLU A 160 -16.93 14.07 4.34
N PHE A 161 -17.43 13.11 3.60
CA PHE A 161 -17.91 13.26 2.23
C PHE A 161 -19.27 12.59 2.09
N VAL A 162 -20.11 13.09 1.18
CA VAL A 162 -21.39 12.45 0.87
C VAL A 162 -21.21 11.53 -0.33
N LEU A 163 -21.66 10.28 -0.21
CA LEU A 163 -21.73 9.33 -1.30
C LEU A 163 -23.05 9.46 -2.05
N SER A 164 -23.00 9.35 -3.38
CA SER A 164 -24.19 9.27 -4.22
C SER A 164 -24.04 8.20 -5.30
N PHE A 165 -25.18 7.63 -5.71
CA PHE A 165 -25.27 6.56 -6.70
C PHE A 165 -26.67 6.57 -7.31
N VAL A 166 -26.77 6.59 -8.64
CA VAL A 166 -28.06 6.70 -9.36
C VAL A 166 -28.66 5.37 -9.77
N GLY A 167 -27.91 4.27 -9.62
CA GLY A 167 -28.39 2.93 -10.00
C GLY A 167 -29.52 2.38 -9.12
N THR A 168 -29.82 3.00 -7.97
CA THR A 168 -30.97 2.65 -7.12
C THR A 168 -31.49 3.85 -6.34
N ALA A 169 -32.78 3.84 -5.99
CA ALA A 169 -33.44 4.89 -5.21
C ALA A 169 -33.05 4.88 -3.71
N SER A 170 -32.43 3.81 -3.23
CA SER A 170 -32.01 3.67 -1.83
C SER A 170 -30.66 2.94 -1.76
N PRO A 171 -29.56 3.61 -2.14
CA PRO A 171 -28.24 2.99 -2.14
C PRO A 171 -27.80 2.64 -0.72
N ASN A 172 -27.13 1.50 -0.60
CA ASN A 172 -26.55 1.03 0.66
C ASN A 172 -25.05 0.79 0.45
N PHE A 173 -24.21 1.59 1.09
CA PHE A 173 -22.76 1.57 0.85
C PHE A 173 -22.00 0.81 1.93
N LYS A 174 -21.01 0.03 1.49
CA LYS A 174 -19.93 -0.51 2.32
C LYS A 174 -18.62 0.13 1.88
N VAL A 175 -17.75 0.46 2.84
CA VAL A 175 -16.39 0.93 2.56
C VAL A 175 -15.36 0.09 3.31
N GLU A 176 -14.26 -0.20 2.64
CA GLU A 176 -13.10 -0.91 3.16
C GLU A 176 -11.82 -0.21 2.71
N THR A 177 -10.75 -0.33 3.49
CA THR A 177 -9.41 0.14 3.11
C THR A 177 -8.42 -1.01 3.13
N ASN A 178 -7.40 -0.95 2.27
CA ASN A 178 -6.27 -1.86 2.32
C ASN A 178 -5.16 -1.40 3.27
N ASN A 179 -5.24 -0.19 3.85
CA ASN A 179 -4.19 0.36 4.68
C ASN A 179 -4.74 1.12 5.90
N ASP A 180 -5.05 0.35 6.94
CA ASP A 180 -5.53 0.84 8.24
C ASP A 180 -4.45 1.53 9.07
N TYR A 181 -3.17 1.46 8.68
CA TYR A 181 -2.12 2.30 9.26
C TYR A 181 -2.23 3.76 8.82
N VAL A 182 -2.69 4.02 7.60
CA VAL A 182 -2.81 5.38 7.04
C VAL A 182 -4.21 5.95 7.26
N LEU A 183 -5.25 5.12 7.16
CA LEU A 183 -6.62 5.58 7.02
C LEU A 183 -7.60 4.65 7.74
N ASN A 184 -8.48 5.21 8.57
CA ASN A 184 -9.71 4.54 8.97
C ASN A 184 -10.87 5.01 8.08
N CYS A 185 -11.77 4.11 7.71
CA CYS A 185 -12.92 4.43 6.88
C CYS A 185 -14.22 3.79 7.40
N GLN A 186 -15.33 4.52 7.30
CA GLN A 186 -16.66 4.00 7.61
C GLN A 186 -17.75 4.78 6.85
N VAL A 187 -18.91 4.16 6.64
CA VAL A 187 -20.12 4.85 6.19
C VAL A 187 -21.00 5.12 7.41
N VAL A 188 -21.30 6.39 7.67
CA VAL A 188 -22.21 6.84 8.73
C VAL A 188 -23.47 7.47 8.11
N ASN A 189 -24.58 7.46 8.83
CA ASN A 189 -25.85 8.06 8.38
C ASN A 189 -26.29 7.61 6.97
N ASN A 190 -26.07 6.32 6.64
CA ASN A 190 -26.37 5.65 5.37
C ASN A 190 -25.55 6.07 4.14
N ASN A 191 -25.11 7.33 4.04
CA ASN A 191 -24.41 7.82 2.84
C ASN A 191 -23.23 8.76 3.12
N THR A 192 -22.83 8.98 4.36
CA THR A 192 -21.67 9.81 4.68
C THR A 192 -20.43 8.94 4.78
N LEU A 193 -19.52 9.07 3.81
CA LEU A 193 -18.18 8.50 3.89
C LEU A 193 -17.35 9.32 4.88
N ARG A 194 -17.06 8.72 6.03
CA ARG A 194 -16.18 9.30 7.04
C ARG A 194 -14.80 8.65 6.96
N LEU A 195 -13.81 9.47 6.69
CA LEU A 195 -12.40 9.10 6.59
C LEU A 195 -11.62 9.76 7.72
N GLU A 196 -10.87 8.98 8.49
CA GLU A 196 -9.96 9.50 9.51
C GLU A 196 -8.52 9.22 9.07
N GLY A 197 -7.81 10.27 8.67
CA GLY A 197 -6.40 10.18 8.28
C GLY A 197 -5.53 10.05 9.53
N LEU A 198 -4.90 8.90 9.71
CA LEU A 198 -4.14 8.55 10.93
C LEU A 198 -2.67 8.96 10.81
N ASN A 199 -2.05 8.58 9.69
CA ASN A 199 -0.64 8.85 9.40
C ASN A 199 -0.51 9.32 7.97
N ALA A 200 0.52 10.11 7.68
CA ALA A 200 0.84 10.48 6.31
C ALA A 200 1.15 9.23 5.47
N GLY A 201 0.65 9.20 4.23
CA GLY A 201 0.82 8.05 3.36
C GLY A 201 -0.31 7.87 2.35
N ARG A 202 -0.41 6.65 1.81
CA ARG A 202 -1.40 6.28 0.79
C ARG A 202 -2.23 5.09 1.25
N ALA A 203 -3.51 5.10 0.93
CA ALA A 203 -4.43 3.99 1.16
C ALA A 203 -5.39 3.85 -0.02
N GLY A 204 -5.72 2.63 -0.41
CA GLY A 204 -6.83 2.34 -1.33
C GLY A 204 -8.13 2.22 -0.57
N LEU A 205 -9.23 2.68 -1.17
CA LEU A 205 -10.60 2.47 -0.72
C LEU A 205 -11.34 1.56 -1.71
N ARG A 206 -12.08 0.60 -1.17
CA ARG A 206 -13.08 -0.19 -1.90
C ARG A 206 -14.44 0.22 -1.38
N ILE A 207 -15.22 0.91 -2.23
CA ILE A 207 -16.58 1.32 -1.92
C ILE A 207 -17.52 0.46 -2.75
N THR A 208 -18.44 -0.26 -2.10
CA THR A 208 -19.39 -1.14 -2.76
C THR A 208 -20.81 -0.69 -2.45
N GLU A 209 -21.62 -0.52 -3.48
CA GLU A 209 -23.07 -0.42 -3.32
C GLU A 209 -23.64 -1.84 -3.26
N GLN A 210 -24.20 -2.19 -2.10
CA GLN A 210 -24.50 -3.58 -1.75
C GLN A 210 -25.75 -4.14 -2.45
N THR A 211 -26.60 -3.29 -3.02
CA THR A 211 -27.84 -3.72 -3.70
C THR A 211 -27.55 -4.17 -5.13
N THR A 212 -26.70 -3.44 -5.83
CA THR A 212 -26.31 -3.63 -7.24
C THR A 212 -24.97 -4.35 -7.39
N ASN A 213 -24.19 -4.44 -6.31
CA ASN A 213 -22.80 -4.93 -6.28
C ASN A 213 -21.81 -4.11 -7.11
N VAL A 214 -22.18 -2.89 -7.52
CA VAL A 214 -21.23 -1.96 -8.14
C VAL A 214 -20.14 -1.62 -7.12
N THR A 215 -18.88 -1.72 -7.55
CA THR A 215 -17.72 -1.44 -6.70
C THR A 215 -16.82 -0.42 -7.36
N ARG A 216 -16.38 0.57 -6.58
CA ARG A 216 -15.39 1.56 -6.97
C ARG A 216 -14.14 1.42 -6.11
N TYR A 217 -13.00 1.50 -6.79
CA TYR A 217 -11.69 1.66 -6.17
C TYR A 217 -11.19 3.10 -6.34
N VAL A 218 -10.69 3.69 -5.26
CA VAL A 218 -10.14 5.07 -5.27
C VAL A 218 -9.07 5.22 -4.20
N GLY A 219 -7.98 5.89 -4.54
CA GLY A 219 -6.87 6.18 -3.64
C GLY A 219 -7.13 7.39 -2.75
N VAL A 220 -6.55 7.35 -1.55
CA VAL A 220 -6.51 8.47 -0.62
C VAL A 220 -5.07 8.72 -0.22
N ARG A 221 -4.62 9.95 -0.39
CA ARG A 221 -3.37 10.46 0.18
C ARG A 221 -3.68 11.22 1.45
N VAL A 222 -3.01 10.86 2.54
CA VAL A 222 -3.05 11.61 3.80
C VAL A 222 -1.79 12.46 3.87
N ARG A 223 -1.95 13.77 4.04
CA ARG A 223 -0.83 14.72 4.11
C ARG A 223 0.05 14.49 5.34
N GLU A 224 1.29 14.95 5.20
CA GLU A 224 2.17 15.20 6.33
C GLU A 224 1.58 16.26 7.28
N GLN A 225 2.06 16.29 8.53
CA GLN A 225 1.59 17.27 9.52
C GLN A 225 1.89 18.72 9.12
N ASP A 226 2.91 18.94 8.30
CA ASP A 226 3.26 20.25 7.73
C ASP A 226 2.42 20.64 6.50
N GLY A 227 1.50 19.76 6.08
CA GLY A 227 0.62 19.96 4.93
C GLY A 227 1.21 19.50 3.58
N SER A 228 2.46 19.05 3.55
CA SER A 228 3.07 18.50 2.34
C SER A 228 2.45 17.16 1.93
N LEU A 229 2.64 16.79 0.66
CA LEU A 229 2.17 15.50 0.14
C LEU A 229 3.12 14.38 0.57
N PRO A 230 2.59 13.18 0.88
CA PRO A 230 3.44 12.06 1.26
C PRO A 230 4.31 11.64 0.05
N GLY A 231 5.61 11.43 0.29
CA GLY A 231 6.56 10.91 -0.70
C GLY A 231 6.67 9.38 -0.64
N MET A 232 7.90 8.86 -0.75
CA MET A 232 8.21 7.49 -0.35
C MET A 232 7.94 7.30 1.16
N PRO A 233 7.58 6.09 1.62
CA PRO A 233 7.33 5.85 3.04
C PRO A 233 8.55 6.17 3.92
N ALA A 234 8.30 6.62 5.16
CA ALA A 234 9.34 6.91 6.15
C ALA A 234 9.93 5.64 6.82
N TYR A 235 9.72 4.48 6.21
CA TYR A 235 10.21 3.16 6.60
C TYR A 235 10.70 2.41 5.34
N VAL A 236 11.46 1.33 5.51
CA VAL A 236 11.93 0.53 4.37
C VAL A 236 10.72 -0.05 3.65
N SER A 237 10.41 0.46 2.47
CA SER A 237 9.23 0.08 1.71
C SER A 237 9.41 -1.28 1.05
N VAL A 238 8.29 -1.97 0.83
CA VAL A 238 8.26 -3.24 0.10
C VAL A 238 7.44 -3.07 -1.17
N GLY A 239 8.00 -3.51 -2.29
CA GLY A 239 7.34 -3.47 -3.59
C GLY A 239 7.24 -4.84 -4.25
N SER A 240 6.32 -4.94 -5.22
CA SER A 240 6.14 -6.12 -6.07
C SER A 240 6.10 -5.76 -7.55
N VAL A 241 6.60 -6.66 -8.41
CA VAL A 241 6.24 -6.64 -9.83
C VAL A 241 4.74 -6.86 -9.99
N SER A 242 4.14 -6.24 -10.99
CA SER A 242 2.79 -6.53 -11.44
C SER A 242 2.66 -6.25 -12.94
N GLU A 243 2.14 -7.22 -13.68
CA GLU A 243 1.95 -7.12 -15.14
C GLU A 243 0.57 -6.56 -15.53
N ASP A 244 -0.21 -6.10 -14.53
CA ASP A 244 -1.56 -5.57 -14.70
C ASP A 244 -2.51 -6.53 -15.44
N THR A 245 -2.24 -7.83 -15.38
CA THR A 245 -3.22 -8.83 -15.82
C THR A 245 -4.48 -8.73 -14.95
N ALA A 246 -5.60 -9.24 -15.45
CA ALA A 246 -6.82 -9.30 -14.64
C ALA A 246 -6.60 -10.08 -13.32
N GLY A 247 -5.73 -11.10 -13.33
CA GLY A 247 -5.38 -11.87 -12.14
C GLY A 247 -4.62 -11.01 -11.11
N ASP A 248 -3.60 -10.29 -11.55
CA ASP A 248 -2.82 -9.39 -10.70
C ASP A 248 -3.69 -8.29 -10.08
N LEU A 249 -4.50 -7.62 -10.90
CA LEU A 249 -5.37 -6.54 -10.42
C LEU A 249 -6.41 -7.06 -9.44
N ASN A 250 -6.97 -8.25 -9.69
CA ASN A 250 -7.89 -8.88 -8.75
C ASN A 250 -7.21 -9.23 -7.43
N PHE A 251 -5.96 -9.69 -7.45
CA PHE A 251 -5.16 -9.92 -6.26
C PHE A 251 -5.00 -8.65 -5.42
N TRP A 252 -4.59 -7.53 -6.05
CA TRP A 252 -4.41 -6.27 -5.33
C TRP A 252 -5.73 -5.66 -4.83
N ARG A 253 -6.85 -5.92 -5.51
CA ARG A 253 -8.20 -5.45 -5.15
C ARG A 253 -8.86 -6.29 -4.06
N ASP A 254 -8.31 -7.44 -3.70
CA ASP A 254 -8.81 -8.30 -2.63
C ASP A 254 -8.40 -7.77 -1.24
N PHE A 255 -9.09 -6.71 -0.80
CA PHE A 255 -8.86 -6.12 0.52
C PHE A 255 -9.38 -7.08 1.60
N GLN A 256 -8.48 -7.48 2.49
CA GLN A 256 -8.71 -8.39 3.61
C GLN A 256 -8.04 -7.83 4.87
N PRO A 257 -8.49 -8.19 6.08
CA PRO A 257 -7.84 -7.74 7.30
C PRO A 257 -6.58 -8.55 7.64
N GLY A 258 -5.65 -7.92 8.37
CA GLY A 258 -4.47 -8.57 8.98
C GLY A 258 -3.59 -9.30 7.97
N ASP A 259 -3.12 -10.49 8.36
CA ASP A 259 -2.23 -11.35 7.56
C ASP A 259 -2.77 -11.70 6.17
N LYS A 260 -4.10 -11.62 5.96
CA LYS A 260 -4.70 -11.99 4.68
C LYS A 260 -4.74 -10.86 3.67
N ASN A 261 -4.42 -9.65 4.10
CA ASN A 261 -4.41 -8.46 3.25
C ASN A 261 -3.40 -8.60 2.10
N LYS A 262 -3.55 -7.74 1.09
CA LYS A 262 -2.74 -7.72 -0.14
C LYS A 262 -2.08 -6.36 -0.36
N ARG A 263 -1.86 -5.60 0.71
CA ARG A 263 -1.29 -4.25 0.63
C ARG A 263 0.21 -4.31 0.38
N MET A 264 0.70 -3.55 -0.60
CA MET A 264 2.11 -3.17 -0.80
C MET A 264 2.27 -1.66 -0.74
N ASP A 265 3.52 -1.17 -0.63
CA ASP A 265 3.82 0.26 -0.76
C ASP A 265 4.07 0.65 -2.21
N VAL A 266 4.78 -0.21 -2.95
CA VAL A 266 5.23 0.02 -4.33
C VAL A 266 4.72 -1.09 -5.25
N ARG A 267 4.26 -0.71 -6.44
CA ARG A 267 4.07 -1.64 -7.56
C ARG A 267 5.05 -1.24 -8.64
N TYR A 268 5.74 -2.19 -9.26
CA TYR A 268 6.59 -1.89 -10.41
C TYR A 268 6.27 -2.73 -11.64
N ILE A 269 6.59 -2.18 -12.81
CA ILE A 269 6.41 -2.82 -14.11
C ILE A 269 7.53 -2.40 -15.08
N TYR A 270 7.80 -3.24 -16.07
CA TYR A 270 8.77 -2.94 -17.13
C TYR A 270 8.15 -2.09 -18.25
N ILE A 271 8.96 -1.14 -18.73
CA ILE A 271 8.77 -0.29 -19.90
C ILE A 271 9.99 -0.54 -20.80
N ASN A 272 9.86 -1.51 -21.72
CA ASN A 272 10.97 -2.09 -22.49
C ASN A 272 10.55 -2.48 -23.92
N GLY A 273 11.43 -3.19 -24.65
CA GLY A 273 11.25 -3.55 -26.07
C GLY A 273 11.64 -2.43 -27.03
N GLY A 274 12.43 -1.47 -26.55
CA GLY A 274 13.05 -0.41 -27.34
C GLY A 274 12.11 0.72 -27.78
N PRO A 275 12.68 1.84 -28.27
CA PRO A 275 11.95 3.05 -28.56
C PRO A 275 11.18 3.03 -29.89
N ILE A 276 11.36 1.98 -30.70
CA ILE A 276 10.74 1.87 -32.02
C ILE A 276 9.52 0.97 -31.98
N ASN A 277 9.61 -0.23 -31.38
CA ASN A 277 8.55 -1.24 -31.41
C ASN A 277 8.07 -1.69 -30.02
N GLY A 278 8.63 -1.13 -28.95
CA GLY A 278 8.43 -1.59 -27.58
C GLY A 278 7.12 -1.19 -26.94
N TRP A 279 7.19 -1.02 -25.62
CA TRP A 279 6.10 -0.77 -24.68
C TRP A 279 5.02 0.18 -25.20
N ARG A 280 5.42 1.22 -25.94
CA ARG A 280 4.52 2.23 -26.49
C ARG A 280 3.46 1.61 -27.41
N LYS A 281 3.78 0.54 -28.13
CA LYS A 281 2.91 -0.08 -29.16
C LYS A 281 2.26 -1.40 -28.74
N TRP A 282 2.50 -1.87 -27.52
CA TRP A 282 1.96 -3.16 -27.06
C TRP A 282 0.45 -3.14 -26.82
N THR A 283 -0.12 -1.95 -26.67
CA THR A 283 -1.56 -1.73 -26.48
C THR A 283 -2.17 -1.07 -27.71
N THR A 284 -3.50 -1.15 -27.85
CA THR A 284 -4.25 -0.52 -28.96
C THR A 284 -4.14 1.01 -28.96
N VAL A 285 -3.88 1.60 -27.80
CA VAL A 285 -3.63 3.03 -27.63
C VAL A 285 -2.19 3.20 -27.16
N GLU A 286 -1.42 4.06 -27.82
CA GLU A 286 0.01 4.17 -27.55
C GLU A 286 0.30 4.64 -26.12
N GLY A 287 1.16 3.92 -25.40
CA GLY A 287 1.55 4.28 -24.03
C GLY A 287 0.51 3.98 -22.94
N ASP A 288 -0.59 3.29 -23.27
CA ASP A 288 -1.60 2.91 -22.29
C ASP A 288 -1.06 1.96 -21.21
N ARG A 289 -0.03 1.16 -21.50
CA ARG A 289 0.67 0.36 -20.47
C ARG A 289 1.09 1.21 -19.28
N ALA A 290 1.75 2.35 -19.52
CA ALA A 290 2.18 3.26 -18.45
C ALA A 290 0.99 4.02 -17.83
N ARG A 291 0.05 4.52 -18.66
CA ARG A 291 -1.11 5.28 -18.15
C ARG A 291 -2.01 4.44 -17.24
N VAL A 292 -2.38 3.24 -17.67
CA VAL A 292 -3.25 2.35 -16.89
C VAL A 292 -2.56 1.93 -15.60
N PHE A 293 -1.27 1.59 -15.65
CA PHE A 293 -0.51 1.20 -14.47
C PHE A 293 -0.46 2.30 -13.40
N ILE A 294 -0.25 3.57 -13.81
CA ILE A 294 -0.31 4.71 -12.88
C ILE A 294 -1.70 4.82 -12.26
N LYS A 295 -2.76 4.82 -13.09
CA LYS A 295 -4.14 4.98 -12.62
C LYS A 295 -4.55 3.88 -11.64
N GLU A 296 -4.22 2.62 -11.92
CA GLU A 296 -4.54 1.50 -11.03
C GLU A 296 -3.72 1.54 -9.75
N SER A 297 -2.44 1.92 -9.81
CA SER A 297 -1.62 2.11 -8.60
C SER A 297 -2.16 3.22 -7.70
N GLN A 298 -2.59 4.35 -8.28
CA GLN A 298 -3.28 5.42 -7.55
C GLN A 298 -4.55 4.91 -6.86
N LYS A 299 -5.44 4.20 -7.58
CA LYS A 299 -6.68 3.63 -7.00
C LYS A 299 -6.42 2.68 -5.83
N LEU A 300 -5.32 1.94 -5.89
CA LEU A 300 -4.90 0.98 -4.86
C LEU A 300 -4.10 1.63 -3.72
N GLY A 301 -3.80 2.93 -3.80
CA GLY A 301 -2.98 3.63 -2.81
C GLY A 301 -1.54 3.15 -2.79
N MET A 302 -0.97 2.80 -3.94
CA MET A 302 0.41 2.30 -4.08
C MET A 302 1.21 3.23 -5.00
N ILE A 303 2.52 3.30 -4.78
CA ILE A 303 3.43 4.15 -5.56
C ILE A 303 3.84 3.39 -6.83
N PRO A 304 3.57 3.92 -8.04
CA PRO A 304 3.99 3.28 -9.28
C PRO A 304 5.49 3.47 -9.50
N PHE A 305 6.19 2.37 -9.79
CA PHE A 305 7.58 2.34 -10.23
C PHE A 305 7.68 1.76 -11.64
N PHE A 306 8.62 2.26 -12.42
CA PHE A 306 8.89 1.77 -13.77
C PHE A 306 10.35 1.36 -13.90
N VAL A 307 10.57 0.21 -14.51
CA VAL A 307 11.89 -0.19 -14.99
C VAL A 307 11.96 0.25 -16.45
N TYR A 308 12.63 1.37 -16.71
CA TYR A 308 12.80 1.91 -18.05
C TYR A 308 14.02 1.27 -18.69
N TYR A 309 13.79 0.33 -19.61
CA TYR A 309 14.81 -0.57 -20.14
C TYR A 309 14.73 -0.67 -21.66
N ASN A 310 15.18 0.39 -22.34
CA ASN A 310 14.95 0.57 -23.77
C ASN A 310 16.22 0.69 -24.60
N ILE A 311 17.42 0.74 -24.00
CA ILE A 311 18.67 0.67 -24.78
C ILE A 311 18.86 -0.70 -25.43
N PRO A 312 18.60 -1.84 -24.78
CA PRO A 312 18.83 -3.14 -25.43
C PRO A 312 17.80 -3.51 -26.50
N ASP A 313 16.60 -2.93 -26.47
CA ASP A 313 15.49 -3.30 -27.36
C ASP A 313 14.97 -4.73 -27.10
N ASP A 314 14.87 -5.55 -28.16
CA ASP A 314 14.45 -6.96 -28.14
C ASP A 314 15.60 -7.95 -27.82
N GLY A 315 16.84 -7.48 -27.62
CA GLY A 315 17.99 -8.34 -27.36
C GLY A 315 19.04 -7.71 -26.46
N GLU A 316 19.59 -8.50 -25.54
CA GLU A 316 20.50 -7.99 -24.51
C GLU A 316 21.93 -8.51 -24.73
N SER A 317 22.84 -7.61 -25.13
CA SER A 317 24.28 -7.87 -25.16
C SER A 317 25.08 -6.57 -25.21
N TYR A 318 26.36 -6.64 -24.85
CA TYR A 318 27.28 -5.51 -25.00
C TYR A 318 27.30 -4.95 -26.43
N GLU A 319 27.34 -5.82 -27.45
CA GLU A 319 27.37 -5.40 -28.85
C GLU A 319 26.07 -4.72 -29.27
N ILE A 320 24.92 -5.22 -28.81
CA ILE A 320 23.61 -4.62 -29.13
C ILE A 320 23.53 -3.22 -28.52
N ASP A 321 23.80 -3.11 -27.23
CA ASP A 321 23.79 -1.83 -26.51
C ASP A 321 24.73 -0.81 -27.15
N LEU A 322 25.96 -1.25 -27.47
CA LEU A 322 26.97 -0.40 -28.10
C LEU A 322 26.50 0.09 -29.48
N ASN A 323 25.91 -0.79 -30.29
CA ASN A 323 25.39 -0.43 -31.61
C ASN A 323 24.23 0.57 -31.50
N HIS A 324 23.33 0.39 -30.54
CA HIS A 324 22.20 1.29 -30.32
C HIS A 324 22.66 2.68 -29.88
N ILE A 325 23.53 2.79 -28.87
CA ILE A 325 24.02 4.09 -28.42
C ILE A 325 24.87 4.80 -29.48
N GLN A 326 25.47 4.07 -30.43
CA GLN A 326 26.25 4.66 -31.53
C GLN A 326 25.41 5.01 -32.77
N SER A 327 24.13 4.62 -32.79
CA SER A 327 23.20 4.90 -33.88
C SER A 327 22.43 6.19 -33.63
N ILE A 328 22.61 7.18 -34.52
CA ILE A 328 21.93 8.48 -34.39
C ILE A 328 20.41 8.31 -34.47
N SER A 329 19.90 7.50 -35.41
CA SER A 329 18.46 7.30 -35.59
C SER A 329 17.83 6.54 -34.42
N TYR A 330 18.55 5.59 -33.85
CA TYR A 330 18.07 4.87 -32.67
C TYR A 330 18.01 5.81 -31.46
N MET A 331 19.07 6.59 -31.23
CA MET A 331 19.11 7.52 -30.11
C MET A 331 18.11 8.67 -30.27
N GLU A 332 17.79 9.13 -31.48
CA GLU A 332 16.72 10.10 -31.71
C GLU A 332 15.37 9.52 -31.28
N ALA A 333 15.07 8.27 -31.64
CA ALA A 333 13.89 7.56 -31.18
C ALA A 333 13.89 7.38 -29.66
N TYR A 334 15.03 6.99 -29.07
CA TYR A 334 15.19 6.81 -27.63
C TYR A 334 14.84 8.05 -26.83
N TYR A 335 15.39 9.22 -27.20
CA TYR A 335 15.10 10.46 -26.49
C TYR A 335 13.65 10.91 -26.65
N GLN A 336 13.04 10.68 -27.82
CA GLN A 336 11.62 10.97 -28.04
C GLN A 336 10.71 10.04 -27.22
N ASP A 337 11.07 8.77 -27.12
CA ASP A 337 10.34 7.78 -26.31
C ASP A 337 10.44 8.09 -24.81
N LEU A 338 11.65 8.45 -24.33
CA LEU A 338 11.87 8.89 -22.94
C LEU A 338 11.03 10.13 -22.62
N LYS A 339 11.06 11.14 -23.50
CA LYS A 339 10.22 12.34 -23.32
C LYS A 339 8.74 11.97 -23.25
N TYR A 340 8.27 11.12 -24.16
CA TYR A 340 6.87 10.69 -24.21
C TYR A 340 6.45 9.95 -22.92
N PHE A 341 7.30 9.06 -22.41
CA PHE A 341 7.09 8.37 -21.14
C PHE A 341 7.01 9.34 -19.95
N LEU A 342 7.93 10.32 -19.88
CA LEU A 342 7.94 11.32 -18.82
C LEU A 342 6.72 12.25 -18.87
N GLU A 343 6.26 12.61 -20.06
CA GLU A 343 5.00 13.36 -20.25
C GLU A 343 3.79 12.54 -19.78
N ILE A 344 3.74 11.24 -20.06
CA ILE A 344 2.71 10.35 -19.50
C ILE A 344 2.75 10.35 -17.98
N CYS A 345 3.93 10.22 -17.38
CA CYS A 345 4.08 10.25 -15.92
C CYS A 345 3.56 11.57 -15.34
N ARG A 346 4.01 12.71 -15.88
CA ARG A 346 3.57 14.05 -15.47
C ARG A 346 2.05 14.21 -15.59
N ASP A 347 1.49 13.86 -16.75
CA ASP A 347 0.08 14.15 -17.06
C ASP A 347 -0.89 13.19 -16.37
N THR A 348 -0.45 11.97 -16.07
CA THR A 348 -1.30 10.93 -15.44
C THR A 348 -1.13 10.88 -13.93
N ALA A 349 0.10 10.98 -13.43
CA ALA A 349 0.37 10.95 -11.99
C ALA A 349 0.11 12.31 -11.33
N GLY A 350 0.22 13.41 -12.10
CA GLY A 350 0.05 14.77 -11.60
C GLY A 350 1.14 15.13 -10.59
N ASP A 351 0.73 15.36 -9.35
CA ASP A 351 1.60 15.70 -8.20
C ASP A 351 2.03 14.49 -7.38
N ASP A 352 1.77 13.27 -7.87
CA ASP A 352 2.12 12.04 -7.18
C ASP A 352 3.55 11.57 -7.46
N THR A 353 4.12 10.78 -6.55
CA THR A 353 5.44 10.18 -6.73
C THR A 353 5.37 9.06 -7.77
N VAL A 354 6.29 9.07 -8.73
CA VAL A 354 6.52 7.95 -9.66
C VAL A 354 8.00 7.61 -9.62
N GLY A 355 8.28 6.32 -9.39
CA GLY A 355 9.62 5.77 -9.35
C GLY A 355 10.13 5.35 -10.73
N ILE A 356 11.42 5.56 -11.03
CA ILE A 356 12.02 5.11 -12.29
C ILE A 356 13.40 4.49 -12.04
N VAL A 357 13.59 3.23 -12.41
CA VAL A 357 14.88 2.54 -12.45
C VAL A 357 15.36 2.53 -13.91
N PHE A 358 16.50 3.16 -14.18
CA PHE A 358 17.02 3.31 -15.54
C PHE A 358 17.98 2.21 -15.95
N GLU A 359 17.75 1.76 -17.18
CA GLU A 359 18.62 0.95 -18.03
C GLU A 359 19.42 -0.08 -17.24
N PRO A 360 18.72 -1.05 -16.62
CA PRO A 360 19.37 -2.23 -16.05
C PRO A 360 20.44 -2.80 -17.00
N ASP A 361 21.52 -3.38 -16.46
CA ASP A 361 22.53 -4.14 -17.22
C ASP A 361 23.43 -3.31 -18.18
N PHE A 362 22.94 -2.23 -18.77
CA PHE A 362 23.64 -1.41 -19.76
C PHE A 362 25.03 -0.95 -19.29
N LEU A 363 25.10 -0.28 -18.13
CA LEU A 363 26.38 0.19 -17.59
C LEU A 363 27.27 -0.97 -17.14
N GLY A 364 26.68 -2.11 -16.78
CA GLY A 364 27.40 -3.33 -16.43
C GLY A 364 28.14 -3.89 -17.64
N TYR A 365 27.47 -3.96 -18.79
CA TYR A 365 28.09 -4.35 -20.06
C TYR A 365 29.19 -3.39 -20.48
N MET A 366 28.94 -2.08 -20.40
CA MET A 366 29.94 -1.07 -20.72
C MET A 366 31.19 -1.22 -19.85
N MET A 367 31.03 -1.42 -18.54
CA MET A 367 32.15 -1.61 -17.62
C MET A 367 32.92 -2.90 -17.92
N GLN A 368 32.22 -4.01 -18.07
CA GLN A 368 32.84 -5.32 -18.13
C GLN A 368 33.58 -5.56 -19.46
N GLN A 369 33.02 -5.08 -20.58
CA GLN A 369 33.43 -5.54 -21.91
C GLN A 369 34.12 -4.46 -22.77
N SER A 370 33.95 -3.17 -22.47
CA SER A 370 34.52 -2.11 -23.31
C SER A 370 36.03 -1.92 -23.16
N GLY A 371 36.58 -2.26 -21.98
CA GLY A 371 37.96 -1.95 -21.60
C GLY A 371 38.25 -0.44 -21.46
N LYS A 372 37.22 0.40 -21.34
CA LYS A 372 37.28 1.87 -21.38
C LYS A 372 36.53 2.50 -20.21
N GLN A 373 36.83 3.75 -19.89
CA GLN A 373 36.01 4.56 -18.99
C GLN A 373 34.79 5.15 -19.73
N PRO A 374 33.69 5.52 -19.03
CA PRO A 374 32.46 6.01 -19.66
C PRO A 374 32.64 7.23 -20.57
N ASP A 375 33.58 8.12 -20.24
CA ASP A 375 33.95 9.30 -21.02
C ASP A 375 34.74 8.97 -22.31
N GLN A 376 35.09 7.70 -22.51
CA GLN A 376 35.86 7.20 -23.65
C GLN A 376 35.03 6.28 -24.57
N ILE A 377 33.80 5.95 -24.19
CA ILE A 377 32.87 5.12 -24.97
C ILE A 377 31.94 6.05 -25.73
N MET A 378 31.99 6.01 -27.06
CA MET A 378 31.17 6.88 -27.92
C MET A 378 29.68 6.55 -27.79
N ALA A 379 28.86 7.60 -27.63
CA ALA A 379 27.40 7.53 -27.68
C ALA A 379 26.86 8.77 -28.41
N GLN A 380 25.80 8.64 -29.21
CA GLN A 380 25.22 9.71 -30.03
C GLN A 380 24.33 10.66 -29.22
N VAL A 381 24.92 11.38 -28.28
CA VAL A 381 24.19 12.33 -27.41
C VAL A 381 23.66 13.53 -28.18
N SER A 382 24.29 13.91 -29.29
CA SER A 382 23.78 14.91 -30.25
C SER A 382 22.36 14.60 -30.74
N ALA A 383 21.93 13.32 -30.70
CA ALA A 383 20.57 12.91 -31.01
C ALA A 383 19.51 13.56 -30.11
N ALA A 384 19.85 13.92 -28.87
CA ALA A 384 18.93 14.63 -27.97
C ALA A 384 18.53 15.98 -28.55
N TYR A 385 19.43 16.65 -29.27
CA TYR A 385 19.19 17.95 -29.90
C TYR A 385 18.56 17.81 -31.28
N SER A 386 19.06 16.89 -32.12
CA SER A 386 18.50 16.69 -33.47
C SER A 386 17.07 16.12 -33.44
N SER A 387 16.71 15.36 -32.40
CA SER A 387 15.33 14.91 -32.15
C SER A 387 14.38 16.02 -31.66
N GLY A 388 14.90 17.18 -31.26
CA GLY A 388 14.14 18.30 -30.70
C GLY A 388 13.72 18.14 -29.24
N VAL A 389 14.29 17.17 -28.51
CA VAL A 389 14.06 16.99 -27.05
C VAL A 389 14.87 18.02 -26.25
N LEU A 390 16.11 18.29 -26.68
CA LEU A 390 16.94 19.38 -26.19
C LEU A 390 17.15 20.43 -27.28
N ASP A 391 17.45 21.66 -26.88
CA ASP A 391 17.78 22.76 -27.79
C ASP A 391 19.05 23.51 -27.33
N ALA A 392 19.41 24.57 -28.05
CA ALA A 392 20.63 25.34 -27.79
C ALA A 392 20.65 26.09 -26.44
N SER A 393 19.51 26.21 -25.75
CA SER A 393 19.42 26.79 -24.41
C SER A 393 19.71 25.78 -23.29
N ASP A 394 19.64 24.48 -23.60
CA ASP A 394 19.98 23.41 -22.66
C ASP A 394 21.52 23.24 -22.54
N PRO A 395 22.02 22.65 -21.44
CA PRO A 395 23.44 22.32 -21.30
C PRO A 395 23.92 21.44 -22.46
N SER A 396 25.17 21.62 -22.89
CA SER A 396 25.82 20.76 -23.89
C SER A 396 26.42 19.52 -23.22
N PHE A 397 26.16 18.35 -23.80
CA PHE A 397 26.70 17.07 -23.34
C PHE A 397 27.63 16.44 -24.40
N PRO A 398 28.76 15.82 -23.99
CA PRO A 398 29.68 15.17 -24.93
C PRO A 398 29.07 13.90 -25.53
N ASN A 399 29.46 13.52 -26.75
CA ASN A 399 29.03 12.26 -27.40
C ASN A 399 29.74 11.03 -26.80
N THR A 400 29.46 10.75 -25.52
CA THR A 400 30.05 9.67 -24.73
C THR A 400 29.00 9.03 -23.83
N VAL A 401 29.26 7.86 -23.25
CA VAL A 401 28.35 7.24 -22.26
C VAL A 401 28.16 8.14 -21.04
N GLU A 402 29.21 8.86 -20.59
CA GLU A 402 29.05 9.88 -19.54
C GLU A 402 28.03 10.96 -19.96
N GLY A 403 28.14 11.46 -21.19
CA GLY A 403 27.22 12.45 -21.72
C GLY A 403 25.79 11.93 -21.88
N LEU A 404 25.63 10.65 -22.24
CA LEU A 404 24.34 9.98 -22.39
C LEU A 404 23.59 9.88 -21.05
N VAL A 405 24.25 9.38 -20.00
CA VAL A 405 23.66 9.28 -18.67
C VAL A 405 23.29 10.67 -18.14
N LYS A 406 24.19 11.66 -18.30
CA LYS A 406 23.94 13.05 -17.88
C LYS A 406 22.79 13.71 -18.64
N SER A 407 22.66 13.47 -19.95
CA SER A 407 21.56 14.02 -20.74
C SER A 407 20.23 13.38 -20.35
N ILE A 408 20.18 12.06 -20.11
CA ILE A 408 18.99 11.36 -19.59
C ILE A 408 18.55 11.97 -18.27
N ASN A 409 19.45 12.09 -17.28
CA ASN A 409 19.10 12.65 -15.98
C ASN A 409 18.59 14.10 -16.08
N TYR A 410 19.20 14.90 -16.95
CA TYR A 410 18.74 16.27 -17.21
C TYR A 410 17.35 16.30 -17.85
N ILE A 411 17.08 15.43 -18.85
CA ILE A 411 15.78 15.31 -19.52
C ILE A 411 14.69 14.91 -18.50
N VAL A 412 14.97 13.99 -17.59
CA VAL A 412 14.03 13.62 -16.51
C VAL A 412 13.65 14.86 -15.70
N ARG A 413 14.61 15.65 -15.24
CA ARG A 413 14.32 16.87 -14.48
C ARG A 413 13.65 17.96 -15.32
N LYS A 414 13.94 18.06 -16.62
CA LYS A 414 13.32 19.02 -17.53
C LYS A 414 11.83 18.73 -17.74
N TYR A 415 11.48 17.48 -17.99
CA TYR A 415 10.11 17.09 -18.37
C TYR A 415 9.24 16.63 -17.21
N TYR A 416 9.84 16.07 -16.16
CA TYR A 416 9.13 15.60 -14.99
C TYR A 416 9.95 15.79 -13.69
N PRO A 417 10.01 17.03 -13.16
CA PRO A 417 10.80 17.36 -11.97
C PRO A 417 10.47 16.54 -10.72
N ALA A 418 9.24 16.00 -10.60
CA ALA A 418 8.78 15.20 -9.47
C ALA A 418 9.21 13.72 -9.52
N ALA A 419 9.86 13.28 -10.61
CA ALA A 419 10.36 11.91 -10.74
C ALA A 419 11.26 11.52 -9.56
N PHE A 420 11.03 10.33 -9.01
CA PHE A 420 11.91 9.67 -8.06
C PHE A 420 12.73 8.61 -8.81
N PHE A 421 13.91 8.98 -9.31
CA PHE A 421 14.63 8.13 -10.26
C PHE A 421 16.04 7.76 -9.81
N GLY A 422 16.54 6.65 -10.35
CA GLY A 422 17.88 6.14 -10.09
C GLY A 422 18.35 5.16 -11.15
N TRP A 423 19.63 4.78 -11.07
CA TRP A 423 20.28 3.87 -12.02
C TRP A 423 20.57 2.53 -11.36
N GLN A 424 20.36 1.43 -12.09
CA GLN A 424 20.70 0.10 -11.60
C GLN A 424 22.17 -0.24 -11.83
N PHE A 425 22.75 -0.95 -10.86
CA PHE A 425 24.12 -1.44 -10.79
C PHE A 425 24.09 -2.97 -10.76
N ASN A 426 25.12 -3.58 -11.34
CA ASN A 426 25.20 -5.04 -11.47
C ASN A 426 26.32 -5.63 -10.63
N LEU A 427 26.02 -6.71 -9.91
CA LEU A 427 27.05 -7.52 -9.21
C LEU A 427 28.08 -8.10 -10.18
N TRP A 428 27.66 -8.40 -11.40
CA TRP A 428 28.49 -9.04 -12.42
C TRP A 428 29.33 -8.04 -13.24
N ALA A 429 29.13 -6.72 -13.08
CA ALA A 429 29.85 -5.70 -13.87
C ALA A 429 31.38 -5.83 -13.79
N TYR A 430 31.90 -6.37 -12.70
CA TYR A 430 33.31 -6.73 -12.56
C TYR A 430 33.53 -8.22 -12.86
N GLY A 431 34.14 -8.52 -14.01
CA GLY A 431 34.56 -9.87 -14.41
C GLY A 431 36.06 -10.14 -14.24
N GLY A 432 36.75 -9.39 -13.38
CA GLY A 432 38.20 -9.45 -13.23
C GLY A 432 38.72 -10.71 -12.50
N PRO A 433 40.05 -10.87 -12.41
CA PRO A 433 40.66 -12.03 -11.75
C PRO A 433 40.27 -12.12 -10.27
N GLY A 434 40.04 -13.33 -9.79
CA GLY A 434 39.70 -13.60 -8.38
C GLY A 434 38.21 -13.76 -8.13
N VAL A 435 37.32 -13.36 -9.04
CA VAL A 435 35.88 -13.63 -8.90
C VAL A 435 35.65 -15.15 -8.96
N PRO A 436 35.01 -15.77 -7.94
CA PRO A 436 34.67 -17.18 -7.97
C PRO A 436 33.78 -17.54 -9.16
N SER A 437 33.89 -18.77 -9.67
CA SER A 437 33.09 -19.23 -10.81
C SER A 437 31.58 -19.27 -10.54
N ASN A 438 31.20 -19.36 -9.27
CA ASN A 438 29.82 -19.29 -8.78
C ASN A 438 29.43 -17.88 -8.32
N GLY A 439 30.20 -16.83 -8.65
CA GLY A 439 29.81 -15.44 -8.44
C GLY A 439 30.54 -14.72 -7.31
N LEU A 440 30.54 -13.38 -7.39
CA LEU A 440 31.31 -12.49 -6.52
C LEU A 440 31.07 -12.72 -5.03
N LEU A 441 29.82 -12.95 -4.63
CA LEU A 441 29.45 -13.05 -3.21
C LEU A 441 30.02 -14.30 -2.53
N HIS A 442 30.42 -15.31 -3.31
CA HIS A 442 31.08 -16.52 -2.82
C HIS A 442 32.58 -16.31 -2.52
N ALA A 443 33.10 -15.09 -2.63
CA ALA A 443 34.51 -14.81 -2.34
C ALA A 443 34.89 -15.15 -0.89
N THR A 444 33.98 -15.02 0.08
CA THR A 444 34.25 -15.40 1.48
C THR A 444 34.41 -16.91 1.67
N GLU A 445 33.79 -17.72 0.82
CA GLU A 445 33.91 -19.18 0.87
C GLU A 445 35.24 -19.68 0.30
N THR A 446 35.78 -18.95 -0.69
CA THR A 446 37.00 -19.35 -1.41
C THR A 446 38.26 -18.69 -0.87
N MET A 447 38.16 -17.46 -0.36
CA MET A 447 39.28 -16.65 0.15
C MET A 447 39.30 -16.55 1.68
N GLY A 448 38.33 -17.20 2.35
CA GLY A 448 38.07 -17.01 3.78
C GLY A 448 37.36 -15.67 4.05
N MET A 449 36.75 -15.57 5.23
CA MET A 449 35.85 -14.48 5.58
C MET A 449 36.48 -13.08 5.43
N ALA A 450 37.63 -12.84 6.08
CA ALA A 450 38.28 -11.53 6.05
C ALA A 450 38.77 -11.15 4.64
N GLY A 451 39.39 -12.09 3.92
CA GLY A 451 39.92 -11.85 2.57
C GLY A 451 38.80 -11.65 1.55
N GLY A 452 37.77 -12.48 1.60
CA GLY A 452 36.61 -12.39 0.71
C GLY A 452 35.82 -11.11 0.91
N LEU A 453 35.57 -10.67 2.15
CA LEU A 453 34.89 -9.40 2.41
C LEU A 453 35.70 -8.20 1.90
N GLN A 454 37.03 -8.22 2.09
CA GLN A 454 37.86 -7.16 1.53
C GLN A 454 37.77 -7.14 0.00
N PHE A 455 37.84 -8.30 -0.65
CA PHE A 455 37.69 -8.41 -2.10
C PHE A 455 36.32 -7.88 -2.58
N ILE A 456 35.23 -8.25 -1.90
CA ILE A 456 33.88 -7.77 -2.22
C ILE A 456 33.79 -6.24 -2.10
N ARG A 457 34.35 -5.65 -1.02
CA ARG A 457 34.38 -4.18 -0.85
C ARG A 457 35.17 -3.49 -1.94
N ASP A 458 36.33 -4.04 -2.32
CA ASP A 458 37.19 -3.47 -3.36
C ASP A 458 36.50 -3.52 -4.73
N VAL A 459 35.78 -4.61 -5.03
CA VAL A 459 34.98 -4.73 -6.26
C VAL A 459 33.78 -3.78 -6.23
N ALA A 460 33.06 -3.70 -5.11
CA ALA A 460 31.94 -2.78 -4.93
C ALA A 460 32.37 -1.32 -5.14
N GLN A 461 33.54 -0.94 -4.62
CA GLN A 461 34.10 0.39 -4.83
C GLN A 461 34.41 0.63 -6.32
N GLN A 462 35.07 -0.32 -7.01
CA GLN A 462 35.40 -0.17 -8.43
C GLN A 462 34.16 -0.01 -9.31
N ILE A 463 33.13 -0.83 -9.09
CA ILE A 463 31.85 -0.71 -9.79
C ILE A 463 31.23 0.66 -9.48
N THR A 464 31.20 1.06 -8.21
CA THR A 464 30.60 2.34 -7.83
C THR A 464 31.32 3.54 -8.44
N ASP A 465 32.64 3.56 -8.41
CA ASP A 465 33.45 4.63 -8.99
C ASP A 465 33.25 4.74 -10.52
N TYR A 466 33.09 3.60 -11.21
CA TYR A 466 32.81 3.57 -12.64
C TYR A 466 31.44 4.20 -12.96
N TYR A 467 30.39 3.79 -12.24
CA TYR A 467 29.03 4.29 -12.46
C TYR A 467 28.92 5.78 -12.07
N LEU A 468 29.58 6.21 -10.99
CA LEU A 468 29.66 7.63 -10.65
C LEU A 468 30.37 8.45 -11.73
N ARG A 469 31.43 7.91 -12.36
CA ARG A 469 32.08 8.55 -13.51
C ARG A 469 31.17 8.59 -14.74
N ALA A 470 30.29 7.60 -14.93
CA ALA A 470 29.25 7.67 -15.95
C ALA A 470 28.23 8.78 -15.66
N GLY A 471 28.16 9.29 -14.43
CA GLY A 471 27.31 10.43 -14.08
C GLY A 471 25.94 10.05 -13.53
N VAL A 472 25.77 8.82 -13.02
CA VAL A 472 24.48 8.33 -12.50
C VAL A 472 23.88 9.21 -11.39
N ALA A 473 24.72 9.87 -10.58
CA ALA A 473 24.31 10.78 -9.51
C ALA A 473 24.02 12.23 -9.97
N SER A 474 24.16 12.52 -11.27
CA SER A 474 23.99 13.87 -11.81
C SER A 474 22.52 14.31 -11.86
N TYR A 475 22.30 15.62 -11.91
CA TYR A 475 20.97 16.25 -12.04
C TYR A 475 19.93 15.73 -11.03
N GLY A 476 20.39 15.45 -9.82
CA GLY A 476 19.53 15.13 -8.68
C GLY A 476 18.92 13.74 -8.73
N ALA A 477 19.56 12.74 -9.31
CA ALA A 477 19.13 11.34 -9.12
C ALA A 477 18.90 11.03 -7.63
N ASN A 478 17.84 10.29 -7.32
CA ASN A 478 17.35 10.11 -5.97
C ASN A 478 17.95 8.89 -5.26
N PHE A 479 18.29 7.85 -6.03
CA PHE A 479 18.82 6.60 -5.49
C PHE A 479 19.77 5.93 -6.49
N VAL A 480 20.51 4.94 -6.00
CA VAL A 480 21.13 3.89 -6.83
C VAL A 480 20.41 2.58 -6.57
N SER A 481 20.34 1.71 -7.57
CA SER A 481 19.66 0.42 -7.47
C SER A 481 20.65 -0.71 -7.69
N ILE A 482 20.40 -1.87 -7.11
CA ILE A 482 21.22 -3.07 -7.36
C ILE A 482 20.37 -4.33 -7.29
N ASP A 483 20.65 -5.25 -8.22
CA ASP A 483 19.97 -6.54 -8.33
C ASP A 483 20.76 -7.66 -7.65
N LYS A 484 20.09 -8.80 -7.47
CA LYS A 484 20.76 -10.09 -7.24
C LYS A 484 20.82 -10.83 -8.58
N TYR A 485 19.64 -11.28 -8.99
CA TYR A 485 19.31 -12.03 -10.19
C TYR A 485 17.79 -12.21 -10.18
N GLY A 486 17.12 -11.94 -11.29
CA GLY A 486 15.66 -11.91 -11.35
C GLY A 486 14.95 -13.27 -11.24
N LEU A 487 15.68 -14.39 -11.34
CA LEU A 487 15.11 -15.73 -11.14
C LEU A 487 15.40 -16.29 -9.75
N ASP A 488 14.48 -17.12 -9.24
CA ASP A 488 14.71 -17.87 -8.03
C ASP A 488 15.91 -18.82 -8.19
N GLY A 489 16.77 -18.85 -7.19
CA GLY A 489 17.99 -19.65 -7.18
C GLY A 489 17.73 -21.15 -7.31
N GLY A 490 16.56 -21.63 -6.86
CA GLY A 490 16.13 -23.02 -6.99
C GLY A 490 15.86 -23.46 -8.44
N ALA A 491 15.69 -22.52 -9.38
CA ALA A 491 15.56 -22.80 -10.81
C ALA A 491 16.87 -23.28 -11.44
N LEU A 492 18.02 -23.01 -10.80
CA LEU A 492 19.31 -23.45 -11.31
C LEU A 492 19.46 -24.98 -11.21
N PRO A 493 20.05 -25.64 -12.23
CA PRO A 493 20.23 -27.09 -12.22
C PRO A 493 20.92 -27.60 -10.94
N GLY A 494 20.25 -28.50 -10.22
CA GLY A 494 20.75 -29.12 -8.99
C GLY A 494 20.64 -28.25 -7.72
N ALA A 495 20.35 -26.95 -7.83
CA ALA A 495 20.35 -26.03 -6.69
C ALA A 495 19.26 -26.36 -5.66
N ALA A 496 18.09 -26.85 -6.08
CA ALA A 496 17.04 -27.30 -5.17
C ALA A 496 17.50 -28.46 -4.27
N ALA A 497 18.35 -29.37 -4.77
CA ALA A 497 18.85 -30.51 -3.99
C ALA A 497 20.07 -30.15 -3.14
N ASP A 498 21.02 -29.41 -3.72
CA ASP A 498 22.24 -28.94 -3.05
C ASP A 498 22.56 -27.49 -3.49
N PRO A 499 22.14 -26.49 -2.70
CA PRO A 499 22.35 -25.09 -3.03
C PRO A 499 23.81 -24.63 -2.90
N LYS A 500 24.71 -25.43 -2.32
CA LYS A 500 26.10 -25.03 -2.03
C LYS A 500 26.87 -24.55 -3.26
N ASN A 501 26.63 -25.16 -4.42
CA ASN A 501 27.31 -24.81 -5.67
C ASN A 501 26.48 -23.86 -6.55
N SER A 502 25.30 -23.45 -6.08
CA SER A 502 24.45 -22.52 -6.82
C SER A 502 25.04 -21.13 -6.78
N THR A 503 25.05 -20.46 -7.94
CA THR A 503 25.42 -19.05 -8.05
C THR A 503 24.42 -18.13 -7.33
N TRP A 504 23.14 -18.52 -7.30
CA TRP A 504 22.05 -17.63 -6.91
C TRP A 504 21.18 -18.14 -5.76
N PHE A 505 21.34 -19.38 -5.29
CA PHE A 505 20.57 -19.88 -4.15
C PHE A 505 21.35 -19.72 -2.85
N TRP A 506 21.37 -18.49 -2.33
CA TRP A 506 22.24 -18.06 -1.25
C TRP A 506 21.80 -18.53 0.15
N ASN A 507 22.77 -18.79 1.03
CA ASN A 507 22.54 -18.83 2.48
C ASN A 507 22.60 -17.41 3.09
N ALA A 508 22.42 -17.30 4.41
CA ALA A 508 22.43 -16.03 5.11
C ALA A 508 23.77 -15.28 5.03
N ASP A 509 24.91 -15.98 5.06
CA ASP A 509 26.24 -15.34 4.97
C ASP A 509 26.45 -14.63 3.62
N LEU A 510 26.00 -15.25 2.52
CA LEU A 510 26.09 -14.65 1.18
C LEU A 510 25.15 -13.44 1.03
N TRP A 511 23.98 -13.47 1.69
CA TRP A 511 23.11 -12.29 1.77
C TRP A 511 23.73 -11.16 2.61
N ASN A 512 24.42 -11.49 3.71
CA ASN A 512 25.18 -10.50 4.48
C ASN A 512 26.36 -9.93 3.67
N ASN A 513 27.03 -10.74 2.85
CA ASN A 513 28.02 -10.26 1.88
C ASN A 513 27.41 -9.29 0.85
N TYR A 514 26.21 -9.59 0.37
CA TYR A 514 25.46 -8.70 -0.52
C TYR A 514 25.13 -7.36 0.15
N LEU A 515 24.67 -7.37 1.41
CA LEU A 515 24.43 -6.15 2.17
C LEU A 515 25.73 -5.36 2.45
N GLU A 516 26.87 -6.02 2.55
CA GLU A 516 28.17 -5.35 2.63
C GLU A 516 28.54 -4.63 1.33
N PHE A 517 28.29 -5.25 0.17
CA PHE A 517 28.43 -4.60 -1.14
C PHE A 517 27.53 -3.35 -1.22
N VAL A 518 26.26 -3.50 -0.83
CA VAL A 518 25.26 -2.41 -0.79
C VAL A 518 25.74 -1.24 0.09
N GLN A 519 26.37 -1.52 1.23
CA GLN A 519 26.91 -0.47 2.11
C GLN A 519 27.98 0.37 1.42
N VAL A 520 28.88 -0.28 0.69
CA VAL A 520 29.95 0.41 -0.05
C VAL A 520 29.35 1.29 -1.12
N MET A 521 28.38 0.77 -1.89
CA MET A 521 27.61 1.55 -2.86
C MET A 521 26.95 2.78 -2.22
N HIS A 522 26.21 2.59 -1.14
CA HIS A 522 25.53 3.67 -0.42
C HIS A 522 26.52 4.75 0.04
N THR A 523 27.58 4.33 0.72
CA THR A 523 28.58 5.24 1.31
C THR A 523 29.35 6.00 0.23
N ARG A 524 29.71 5.34 -0.87
CA ARG A 524 30.48 5.95 -1.96
C ARG A 524 29.65 6.86 -2.84
N SER A 525 28.42 6.46 -3.17
CA SER A 525 27.51 7.29 -3.97
C SER A 525 26.88 8.43 -3.19
N ASN A 526 26.83 8.34 -1.86
CA ASN A 526 26.06 9.23 -1.00
C ASN A 526 24.57 9.32 -1.42
N LEU A 527 24.04 8.20 -1.93
CA LEU A 527 22.65 8.05 -2.33
C LEU A 527 22.04 6.83 -1.62
N PRO A 528 20.75 6.87 -1.24
CA PRO A 528 20.07 5.70 -0.74
C PRO A 528 20.03 4.60 -1.80
N VAL A 529 19.85 3.35 -1.35
CA VAL A 529 19.82 2.17 -2.21
C VAL A 529 18.42 1.59 -2.31
N ILE A 530 18.01 1.24 -3.53
CA ILE A 530 16.85 0.37 -3.77
C ILE A 530 17.36 -1.00 -4.20
N LEU A 531 16.88 -2.05 -3.54
CA LEU A 531 17.16 -3.40 -3.99
C LEU A 531 16.15 -3.77 -5.07
N TRP A 532 16.64 -4.04 -6.26
CA TRP A 532 15.86 -4.45 -7.42
C TRP A 532 16.81 -5.13 -8.41
N GLN A 533 16.55 -6.33 -8.93
CA GLN A 533 15.39 -7.18 -8.71
C GLN A 533 15.65 -8.29 -7.68
N ILE A 534 14.72 -8.45 -6.73
CA ILE A 534 14.79 -9.48 -5.68
C ILE A 534 13.69 -10.53 -5.90
N PRO A 535 13.98 -11.84 -5.94
CA PRO A 535 12.96 -12.88 -6.19
C PRO A 535 12.00 -13.09 -5.00
N VAL A 536 10.80 -13.64 -5.28
CA VAL A 536 9.69 -13.84 -4.29
C VAL A 536 9.54 -15.26 -3.74
N GLY A 537 10.28 -16.26 -4.26
CA GLY A 537 10.23 -17.64 -3.76
C GLY A 537 10.60 -17.77 -2.27
N HIS A 538 10.36 -18.94 -1.68
CA HIS A 538 10.75 -19.23 -0.30
C HIS A 538 11.46 -20.57 -0.18
N ILE A 539 12.17 -20.75 0.94
CA ILE A 539 12.77 -22.05 1.27
C ILE A 539 11.63 -23.00 1.67
N ASN A 540 11.64 -24.21 1.11
CA ASN A 540 10.64 -25.23 1.36
C ASN A 540 10.61 -25.72 2.82
N SER A 541 9.49 -26.34 3.17
CA SER A 541 9.15 -26.85 4.49
C SER A 541 9.17 -25.76 5.56
N SER A 542 8.58 -24.62 5.20
CA SER A 542 8.30 -23.50 6.10
C SER A 542 7.38 -23.96 7.24
N LEU A 543 7.68 -23.50 8.46
CA LEU A 543 6.85 -23.68 9.65
C LEU A 543 5.98 -22.44 9.92
N ALA A 544 5.90 -21.50 8.97
CA ALA A 544 5.00 -20.35 9.09
C ALA A 544 3.54 -20.81 9.01
N ALA A 545 2.73 -20.33 9.97
CA ALA A 545 1.29 -20.58 9.95
C ALA A 545 0.63 -19.89 8.75
N ASN A 546 -0.14 -20.67 7.98
CA ASN A 546 -0.90 -20.25 6.83
C ASN A 546 -2.31 -19.77 7.26
N PRO A 547 -2.61 -18.47 7.17
CA PRO A 547 -3.89 -17.91 7.62
C PRO A 547 -5.06 -18.27 6.70
N TYR A 548 -4.80 -18.85 5.51
CA TYR A 548 -5.82 -19.27 4.55
C TYR A 548 -6.33 -20.69 4.81
N THR A 549 -5.48 -21.57 5.32
CA THR A 549 -5.79 -23.00 5.49
C THR A 549 -5.76 -23.48 6.95
N GLY A 550 -5.12 -22.72 7.85
CA GLY A 550 -4.96 -23.09 9.26
C GLY A 550 -3.82 -24.09 9.55
N GLY A 551 -3.06 -24.50 8.53
CA GLY A 551 -1.87 -25.35 8.64
C GLY A 551 -0.57 -24.57 8.37
N TYR A 552 0.46 -25.25 7.89
CA TYR A 552 1.66 -24.61 7.33
C TYR A 552 1.48 -24.34 5.82
N PHE A 553 2.35 -23.49 5.26
CA PHE A 553 2.37 -23.28 3.82
C PHE A 553 2.89 -24.53 3.09
N PRO A 554 2.32 -24.89 1.93
CA PRO A 554 2.80 -26.00 1.12
C PRO A 554 4.17 -25.67 0.50
N ASP A 555 4.91 -26.72 0.15
CA ASP A 555 6.17 -26.59 -0.55
C ASP A 555 5.97 -26.20 -2.02
N LEU A 556 6.89 -25.40 -2.53
CA LEU A 556 7.10 -25.15 -3.94
C LEU A 556 7.64 -26.42 -4.61
N ASP A 557 7.03 -26.85 -5.70
CA ASP A 557 7.29 -28.16 -6.32
C ASP A 557 8.48 -28.16 -7.31
N GLY A 558 9.12 -27.01 -7.53
CA GLY A 558 10.23 -26.85 -8.47
C GLY A 558 9.80 -26.87 -9.94
N SER A 559 8.52 -26.67 -10.23
CA SER A 559 8.04 -26.44 -11.60
C SER A 559 8.06 -24.96 -11.98
N ASP A 560 7.75 -24.67 -13.24
CA ASP A 560 7.64 -23.30 -13.76
C ASP A 560 6.79 -22.43 -12.83
N ARG A 561 7.35 -21.30 -12.40
CA ARG A 561 6.78 -20.37 -11.42
C ARG A 561 6.58 -20.95 -10.03
N LYS A 562 7.35 -21.95 -9.62
CA LYS A 562 7.31 -22.55 -8.28
C LYS A 562 8.70 -23.00 -7.84
N TYR A 563 9.68 -22.12 -7.98
CA TYR A 563 11.06 -22.38 -7.57
C TYR A 563 11.36 -21.72 -6.23
N GLU A 564 12.12 -22.43 -5.39
CA GLU A 564 12.58 -21.91 -4.11
C GLU A 564 13.58 -20.75 -4.28
N ASP A 565 13.48 -19.74 -3.41
CA ASP A 565 14.55 -18.76 -3.19
C ASP A 565 14.67 -18.45 -1.68
N SER A 566 15.79 -17.85 -1.30
CA SER A 566 16.09 -17.49 0.09
C SER A 566 15.94 -15.99 0.37
N ALA A 567 15.78 -15.14 -0.65
CA ALA A 567 15.64 -13.68 -0.49
C ALA A 567 14.54 -13.30 0.51
N PRO A 568 13.26 -13.67 0.28
CA PRO A 568 12.20 -13.31 1.21
C PRO A 568 12.38 -13.90 2.60
N VAL A 569 12.94 -15.11 2.71
CA VAL A 569 13.24 -15.73 4.00
C VAL A 569 14.32 -14.95 4.76
N PHE A 570 15.34 -14.45 4.07
CA PHE A 570 16.37 -13.60 4.67
C PHE A 570 15.79 -12.25 5.13
N PHE A 571 15.07 -11.54 4.26
CA PHE A 571 14.55 -10.21 4.58
C PHE A 571 13.41 -10.27 5.61
N LEU A 572 12.44 -11.17 5.44
CA LEU A 572 11.22 -11.23 6.26
C LEU A 572 11.30 -12.26 7.41
N GLY A 573 12.40 -13.02 7.49
CA GLY A 573 12.63 -14.10 8.44
C GLY A 573 11.77 -15.34 8.15
N ASP A 574 12.19 -16.51 8.60
CA ASP A 574 11.33 -17.70 8.69
C ASP A 574 11.95 -18.79 9.59
N THR A 575 11.14 -19.76 9.99
CA THR A 575 11.60 -21.03 10.55
C THR A 575 11.21 -22.16 9.60
N PHE A 576 12.17 -23.01 9.23
CA PHE A 576 11.97 -24.03 8.19
C PHE A 576 12.78 -25.30 8.46
N LYS A 577 12.42 -26.37 7.75
CA LYS A 577 13.09 -27.68 7.78
C LYS A 577 13.70 -28.01 6.41
N PRO A 578 15.02 -27.80 6.20
CA PRO A 578 15.63 -27.91 4.86
C PRO A 578 15.57 -29.29 4.19
N GLY A 579 15.11 -30.33 4.90
CA GLY A 579 14.88 -31.68 4.38
C GLY A 579 16.11 -32.58 4.40
N THR A 580 17.20 -32.18 3.76
CA THR A 580 18.44 -32.99 3.66
C THR A 580 19.56 -32.45 4.55
N SER A 581 20.50 -33.31 4.95
CA SER A 581 21.69 -32.88 5.72
C SER A 581 22.57 -31.90 4.93
N ALA A 582 22.63 -32.01 3.60
CA ALA A 582 23.36 -31.06 2.76
C ALA A 582 22.75 -29.65 2.86
N ARG A 583 21.43 -29.54 2.69
CA ARG A 583 20.70 -28.28 2.82
C ARG A 583 20.72 -27.74 4.26
N PHE A 584 20.57 -28.61 5.25
CA PHE A 584 20.69 -28.23 6.66
C PHE A 584 22.07 -27.63 6.95
N ASN A 585 23.15 -28.29 6.52
CA ASN A 585 24.51 -27.78 6.70
C ASN A 585 24.76 -26.47 5.95
N TYR A 586 24.16 -26.31 4.77
CA TYR A 586 24.31 -25.08 3.99
C TYR A 586 23.60 -23.89 4.64
N PHE A 587 22.31 -24.01 4.97
CA PHE A 587 21.50 -22.91 5.50
C PHE A 587 21.77 -22.60 6.98
N ARG A 588 22.43 -23.50 7.74
CA ARG A 588 22.88 -23.22 9.12
C ARG A 588 24.18 -22.41 9.18
N THR A 589 24.87 -22.25 8.05
CA THR A 589 26.17 -21.55 8.00
C THR A 589 25.99 -20.13 8.52
N ASN A 590 26.89 -19.71 9.41
CA ASN A 590 26.82 -18.43 10.11
C ASN A 590 28.22 -17.92 10.47
N GLU A 591 29.09 -17.81 9.48
CA GLU A 591 30.45 -17.27 9.63
C GLU A 591 30.44 -15.78 9.98
N TRP A 592 29.35 -15.07 9.69
CA TRP A 592 29.11 -13.70 10.17
C TRP A 592 28.82 -13.60 11.67
N ALA A 593 28.61 -14.71 12.37
CA ALA A 593 28.16 -14.76 13.77
C ALA A 593 26.87 -13.94 14.00
N ASP A 594 25.96 -13.99 13.04
CA ASP A 594 24.67 -13.33 13.07
C ASP A 594 23.76 -13.96 14.13
N PRO A 595 23.36 -13.20 15.18
CA PRO A 595 22.53 -13.74 16.26
C PRO A 595 21.10 -14.08 15.82
N LYS A 596 20.66 -13.66 14.64
CA LYS A 596 19.33 -13.97 14.08
C LYS A 596 19.28 -15.33 13.41
N ILE A 597 20.42 -15.98 13.22
CA ILE A 597 20.54 -17.31 12.63
C ILE A 597 20.71 -18.32 13.77
N SER A 598 19.77 -19.24 13.88
CA SER A 598 19.79 -20.28 14.92
C SER A 598 19.26 -21.61 14.39
N ASP A 599 19.66 -22.71 15.01
CA ASP A 599 19.23 -24.05 14.65
C ASP A 599 19.12 -24.97 15.89
N ASN A 600 18.38 -26.07 15.75
CA ASN A 600 18.20 -27.05 16.83
C ASN A 600 19.25 -28.18 16.85
N GLY A 601 20.27 -28.11 15.99
CA GLY A 601 21.29 -29.13 15.81
C GLY A 601 20.84 -30.38 15.04
N VAL A 602 19.58 -30.44 14.60
CA VAL A 602 18.97 -31.65 14.02
C VAL A 602 18.42 -31.39 12.61
N ASP A 603 17.38 -30.59 12.49
CA ASP A 603 16.59 -30.47 11.25
C ASP A 603 15.90 -29.11 11.05
N THR A 604 15.93 -28.23 12.04
CA THR A 604 15.16 -26.98 12.04
C THR A 604 16.09 -25.79 12.15
N ILE A 605 15.89 -24.82 11.26
CA ILE A 605 16.66 -23.57 11.18
C ILE A 605 15.69 -22.40 11.29
N THR A 606 16.10 -21.35 12.00
CA THR A 606 15.40 -20.07 12.05
C THR A 606 16.32 -18.96 11.59
N TRP A 607 15.83 -18.17 10.64
CA TRP A 607 16.40 -16.87 10.28
C TRP A 607 15.45 -15.78 10.76
N GLY A 608 15.95 -14.83 11.54
CA GLY A 608 15.23 -13.59 11.84
C GLY A 608 15.12 -12.69 10.60
N SER A 609 14.29 -11.65 10.68
CA SER A 609 14.19 -10.64 9.61
C SER A 609 15.44 -9.77 9.56
N HIS A 610 15.96 -9.52 8.36
CA HIS A 610 17.11 -8.65 8.09
C HIS A 610 16.76 -7.29 7.47
N MET A 611 15.50 -6.85 7.56
CA MET A 611 15.08 -5.52 7.06
C MET A 611 15.80 -4.37 7.78
N GLN A 612 16.12 -4.56 9.07
CA GLN A 612 16.86 -3.57 9.87
C GLN A 612 18.31 -3.45 9.40
N GLU A 613 18.98 -4.57 9.14
CA GLU A 613 20.32 -4.62 8.58
C GLU A 613 20.34 -4.00 7.19
N ALA A 614 19.36 -4.31 6.33
CA ALA A 614 19.23 -3.67 5.03
C ALA A 614 19.16 -2.14 5.16
N ARG A 615 18.31 -1.63 6.07
CA ARG A 615 18.20 -0.18 6.35
C ARG A 615 19.52 0.42 6.79
N ASP A 616 20.23 -0.22 7.71
CA ASP A 616 21.50 0.27 8.24
C ASP A 616 22.63 0.28 7.19
N LYS A 617 22.47 -0.49 6.11
CA LYS A 617 23.35 -0.46 4.93
C LYS A 617 22.87 0.51 3.84
N GLY A 618 21.86 1.32 4.11
CA GLY A 618 21.38 2.39 3.23
C GLY A 618 20.19 2.03 2.35
N VAL A 619 19.59 0.86 2.54
CA VAL A 619 18.42 0.43 1.77
C VAL A 619 17.17 1.19 2.23
N ILE A 620 16.44 1.77 1.28
CA ILE A 620 15.15 2.44 1.53
C ILE A 620 13.95 1.69 0.97
N SER A 621 14.17 0.77 0.02
CA SER A 621 13.10 -0.04 -0.58
C SER A 621 13.64 -1.37 -1.08
N VAL A 622 12.84 -2.43 -0.95
CA VAL A 622 13.11 -3.75 -1.53
C VAL A 622 11.99 -4.08 -2.52
N LEU A 623 12.33 -4.16 -3.80
CA LEU A 623 11.41 -4.45 -4.89
C LEU A 623 11.51 -5.94 -5.25
N PHE A 624 10.50 -6.68 -4.81
CA PHE A 624 10.40 -8.12 -5.04
C PHE A 624 9.67 -8.43 -6.34
N GLY A 625 9.98 -9.54 -6.98
CA GLY A 625 9.19 -10.05 -8.09
C GLY A 625 10.00 -10.92 -9.02
N ALA A 626 9.28 -11.77 -9.74
CA ALA A 626 9.85 -12.52 -10.86
C ALA A 626 10.45 -11.55 -11.89
N GLY A 627 11.69 -11.79 -12.28
CA GLY A 627 12.25 -11.21 -13.50
C GLY A 627 11.57 -11.79 -14.72
N VAL A 628 12.23 -11.69 -15.86
CA VAL A 628 11.80 -12.45 -17.04
C VAL A 628 11.79 -13.96 -16.70
N ASN A 629 10.73 -14.67 -17.11
CA ASN A 629 10.55 -16.14 -17.07
C ASN A 629 9.92 -16.77 -15.80
N SER A 630 10.48 -17.91 -15.37
CA SER A 630 9.85 -18.98 -14.60
C SER A 630 9.88 -18.82 -13.09
N SER A 631 10.19 -17.63 -12.57
CA SER A 631 10.26 -17.42 -11.11
C SER A 631 8.87 -17.52 -10.48
N THR A 632 8.82 -17.92 -9.21
CA THR A 632 7.65 -17.94 -8.36
C THR A 632 6.81 -16.69 -8.56
N ASP A 633 5.53 -16.90 -8.81
CA ASP A 633 4.57 -15.85 -9.08
C ASP A 633 3.84 -15.53 -7.78
N GLY A 634 4.38 -14.56 -7.03
CA GLY A 634 3.85 -14.14 -5.73
C GLY A 634 2.55 -13.33 -5.80
N VAL A 635 2.03 -13.10 -7.02
CA VAL A 635 0.81 -12.35 -7.30
C VAL A 635 -0.10 -13.17 -8.23
N GLY A 636 -1.28 -12.62 -8.59
CA GLY A 636 -2.24 -13.30 -9.45
C GLY A 636 -3.30 -14.10 -8.69
N SER A 637 -4.05 -14.96 -9.39
CA SER A 637 -5.25 -15.61 -8.84
C SER A 637 -5.32 -17.10 -9.19
N PRO A 638 -4.86 -18.01 -8.30
CA PRO A 638 -4.07 -17.74 -7.09
C PRO A 638 -2.57 -17.56 -7.39
N PRO A 639 -1.80 -16.89 -6.50
CA PRO A 639 -0.35 -16.90 -6.57
C PRO A 639 0.19 -18.31 -6.36
N THR A 640 1.36 -18.59 -6.92
CA THR A 640 1.91 -19.96 -6.99
C THR A 640 2.59 -20.41 -5.70
N ASP A 641 2.88 -19.48 -4.80
CA ASP A 641 3.47 -19.71 -3.46
C ASP A 641 2.42 -19.92 -2.35
N ALA A 642 1.15 -20.09 -2.73
CA ALA A 642 0.03 -20.21 -1.80
C ALA A 642 -0.05 -19.07 -0.77
N TYR A 643 0.28 -17.85 -1.20
CA TYR A 643 0.23 -16.60 -0.42
C TYR A 643 1.29 -16.48 0.69
N TRP A 644 2.35 -17.30 0.70
CA TRP A 644 3.40 -17.22 1.72
C TRP A 644 4.05 -15.84 1.75
N TRP A 645 4.54 -15.37 0.61
CA TRP A 645 5.31 -14.13 0.48
C TRP A 645 4.49 -12.94 0.93
N ILE A 646 3.29 -12.77 0.36
CA ILE A 646 2.42 -11.65 0.69
C ILE A 646 1.98 -11.65 2.16
N THR A 647 1.78 -12.84 2.77
CA THR A 647 1.49 -12.97 4.21
C THR A 647 2.66 -12.45 5.04
N LYS A 648 3.89 -12.82 4.69
CA LYS A 648 5.11 -12.36 5.38
C LYS A 648 5.29 -10.85 5.25
N VAL A 649 4.96 -10.28 4.09
CA VAL A 649 4.98 -8.82 3.93
C VAL A 649 3.90 -8.14 4.77
N GLN A 650 2.67 -8.68 4.84
CA GLN A 650 1.63 -8.08 5.71
C GLN A 650 2.07 -8.03 7.17
N ARG A 651 2.72 -9.10 7.65
CA ARG A 651 3.29 -9.14 9.01
C ARG A 651 4.39 -8.10 9.20
N TYR A 652 5.26 -7.90 8.21
CA TYR A 652 6.28 -6.85 8.25
C TYR A 652 5.64 -5.45 8.32
N LEU A 653 4.61 -5.18 7.51
CA LEU A 653 3.94 -3.88 7.45
C LEU A 653 3.14 -3.52 8.72
N MET A 654 2.92 -4.45 9.65
CA MET A 654 2.34 -4.13 10.97
C MET A 654 3.31 -3.31 11.84
N ASN A 655 4.62 -3.49 11.63
CA ASN A 655 5.67 -2.81 12.38
C ASN A 655 6.92 -2.65 11.49
N PRO A 656 6.84 -1.82 10.43
CA PRO A 656 7.90 -1.72 9.44
C PRO A 656 9.13 -0.99 10.01
N VAL A 657 10.31 -1.26 9.44
CA VAL A 657 11.57 -0.67 9.91
C VAL A 657 11.65 0.80 9.50
N PRO A 658 11.68 1.77 10.42
CA PRO A 658 11.73 3.20 10.08
C PRO A 658 13.08 3.61 9.47
N LEU A 659 13.07 4.59 8.54
CA LEU A 659 14.26 5.15 7.90
C LEU A 659 14.94 6.26 8.71
N SER A 660 14.20 6.90 9.62
CA SER A 660 14.72 7.88 10.58
C SER A 660 14.48 7.38 12.01
N GLY A 661 15.25 7.85 12.99
CA GLY A 661 15.03 7.55 14.42
C GLY A 661 13.74 8.14 15.01
N ALA A 662 12.72 8.41 14.19
CA ALA A 662 11.43 8.88 14.64
C ALA A 662 10.71 7.78 15.44
N PRO A 663 10.09 8.12 16.58
CA PRO A 663 9.29 7.16 17.33
C PRO A 663 8.10 6.70 16.47
N GLN A 664 8.01 5.40 16.27
CA GLN A 664 6.90 4.77 15.57
C GLN A 664 5.60 4.99 16.36
N PRO A 665 4.51 5.48 15.73
CA PRO A 665 3.19 5.40 16.35
C PRO A 665 2.82 3.92 16.49
N THR A 666 2.45 3.54 17.71
CA THR A 666 2.00 2.18 18.04
C THR A 666 0.73 1.88 17.23
N PRO A 667 0.63 0.73 16.53
CA PRO A 667 -0.63 0.34 15.90
C PRO A 667 -1.72 0.27 16.97
N THR A 668 -2.83 0.95 16.73
CA THR A 668 -4.04 0.78 17.54
C THR A 668 -4.48 -0.68 17.39
N PRO A 669 -4.68 -1.44 18.49
CA PRO A 669 -5.16 -2.80 18.39
C PRO A 669 -6.45 -2.83 17.58
N THR A 670 -6.49 -3.68 16.55
CA THR A 670 -7.70 -3.95 15.78
C THR A 670 -8.82 -4.25 16.77
N PRO A 671 -9.98 -3.56 16.72
CA PRO A 671 -11.10 -3.91 17.57
C PRO A 671 -11.43 -5.38 17.31
N VAL A 672 -11.29 -6.21 18.35
CA VAL A 672 -11.83 -7.57 18.36
C VAL A 672 -13.31 -7.43 17.99
N PRO A 673 -13.84 -8.19 17.01
CA PRO A 673 -15.25 -8.12 16.67
C PRO A 673 -16.05 -8.32 17.96
N THR A 674 -16.80 -7.29 18.32
CA THR A 674 -17.79 -7.36 19.40
C THR A 674 -18.65 -8.60 19.13
N PRO A 675 -18.76 -9.56 20.07
CA PRO A 675 -19.65 -10.69 19.87
C PRO A 675 -21.04 -10.15 19.57
N THR A 676 -21.57 -10.54 18.41
CA THR A 676 -22.93 -10.21 17.98
C THR A 676 -23.89 -10.53 19.13
N PRO A 677 -24.69 -9.56 19.60
CA PRO A 677 -25.63 -9.83 20.69
C PRO A 677 -26.56 -10.96 20.27
N THR A 678 -26.56 -12.03 21.07
CA THR A 678 -27.54 -13.10 20.95
C THR A 678 -28.95 -12.50 21.11
N PRO A 679 -29.91 -12.80 20.22
CA PRO A 679 -31.27 -12.27 20.34
C PRO A 679 -31.84 -12.62 21.72
N THR A 680 -32.23 -11.59 22.45
CA THR A 680 -32.81 -11.69 23.79
C THR A 680 -34.25 -12.25 23.67
N PRO A 681 -34.63 -13.26 24.46
CA PRO A 681 -36.00 -13.76 24.50
C PRO A 681 -36.98 -12.74 25.09
N THR A 682 -38.15 -12.65 24.45
CA THR A 682 -39.35 -11.87 24.80
C THR A 682 -39.79 -12.02 26.27
N PRO A 683 -40.30 -10.96 26.94
CA PRO A 683 -40.27 -10.80 28.40
C PRO A 683 -41.30 -11.64 29.17
N THR A 684 -40.96 -11.99 30.40
CA THR A 684 -41.86 -12.49 31.46
C THR A 684 -41.67 -11.60 32.71
N PRO A 685 -42.73 -11.26 33.47
CA PRO A 685 -42.85 -9.95 34.11
C PRO A 685 -42.08 -9.77 35.43
N THR A 686 -41.79 -8.49 35.70
CA THR A 686 -41.11 -7.88 36.84
C THR A 686 -41.68 -8.26 38.20
N PRO A 687 -40.80 -8.54 39.18
CA PRO A 687 -41.05 -8.12 40.56
C PRO A 687 -39.89 -7.29 41.15
N GLY A 688 -40.24 -6.09 41.64
CA GLY A 688 -39.81 -5.50 42.93
C GLY A 688 -38.35 -5.04 43.12
N PRO A 689 -38.10 -3.84 43.66
CA PRO A 689 -36.75 -3.32 43.81
C PRO A 689 -36.07 -3.82 45.10
N THR A 690 -34.73 -3.80 45.05
CA THR A 690 -33.77 -3.59 46.16
C THR A 690 -33.22 -4.85 46.83
N ALA A 691 -31.88 -5.03 46.73
CA ALA A 691 -30.97 -4.91 47.88
C ALA A 691 -29.51 -5.08 47.43
N THR A 692 -28.66 -4.15 47.87
CA THR A 692 -27.19 -4.27 47.83
C THR A 692 -26.73 -5.18 48.98
N PRO A 693 -25.86 -6.18 48.73
CA PRO A 693 -25.08 -6.80 49.81
C PRO A 693 -23.59 -6.39 49.77
N THR A 694 -23.15 -5.99 50.96
CA THR A 694 -21.80 -5.67 51.46
C THR A 694 -20.93 -6.95 51.64
N PRO A 695 -19.57 -6.89 51.77
CA PRO A 695 -18.67 -8.03 51.47
C PRO A 695 -18.08 -8.84 52.68
N THR A 696 -17.66 -10.09 52.37
CA THR A 696 -16.56 -11.02 52.87
C THR A 696 -16.50 -11.56 54.34
N PRO A 697 -15.61 -12.55 54.73
CA PRO A 697 -14.99 -13.78 54.15
C PRO A 697 -15.05 -15.05 55.08
N GLY A 698 -14.53 -16.24 54.67
CA GLY A 698 -14.44 -17.41 55.59
C GLY A 698 -13.51 -18.61 55.28
N SER A 699 -12.55 -18.57 54.34
CA SER A 699 -11.65 -19.73 54.09
C SER A 699 -10.15 -19.44 53.97
N GLY A 700 -9.70 -18.18 54.11
CA GLY A 700 -8.29 -17.83 53.92
C GLY A 700 -7.77 -17.90 52.47
N TYR A 701 -8.61 -18.34 51.51
CA TYR A 701 -8.29 -18.34 50.08
C TYR A 701 -9.11 -17.28 49.34
N PRO A 702 -8.54 -16.60 48.32
CA PRO A 702 -9.27 -15.62 47.51
C PRO A 702 -10.42 -16.29 46.75
N LEU A 703 -11.52 -15.57 46.49
CA LEU A 703 -12.58 -16.07 45.61
C LEU A 703 -12.03 -16.28 44.19
N TRP A 704 -12.51 -17.31 43.49
CA TRP A 704 -12.15 -17.51 42.08
C TRP A 704 -12.71 -16.36 41.23
N ASP A 705 -11.79 -15.67 40.57
CA ASP A 705 -12.03 -14.65 39.56
C ASP A 705 -11.68 -15.20 38.17
N PRO A 706 -12.62 -15.21 37.19
CA PRO A 706 -12.38 -15.70 35.83
C PRO A 706 -11.33 -14.86 35.07
N ASN A 707 -11.12 -13.60 35.42
CA ASN A 707 -10.18 -12.73 34.71
C ASN A 707 -8.76 -12.78 35.27
N ARG A 708 -8.57 -13.47 36.40
CA ARG A 708 -7.26 -13.64 37.01
C ARG A 708 -6.55 -14.86 36.42
N ILE A 709 -5.26 -14.70 36.18
CA ILE A 709 -4.37 -15.81 35.83
C ILE A 709 -3.99 -16.55 37.11
N TYR A 710 -4.08 -17.87 37.07
CA TYR A 710 -3.63 -18.77 38.13
C TYR A 710 -2.56 -19.70 37.59
N VAL A 711 -1.58 -20.02 38.43
CA VAL A 711 -0.52 -20.98 38.12
C VAL A 711 -0.60 -22.19 39.05
N LYS A 712 0.12 -23.26 38.71
CA LYS A 712 0.08 -24.53 39.46
C LYS A 712 0.29 -24.30 40.96
N GLY A 713 -0.66 -24.77 41.77
CA GLY A 713 -0.64 -24.67 43.24
C GLY A 713 -1.45 -23.49 43.80
N ASP A 714 -1.88 -22.55 42.97
CA ASP A 714 -2.77 -21.46 43.42
C ASP A 714 -4.10 -22.02 43.90
N ARG A 715 -4.59 -21.53 45.04
CA ARG A 715 -5.84 -21.97 45.66
C ARG A 715 -6.87 -20.86 45.73
N VAL A 716 -8.10 -21.19 45.37
CA VAL A 716 -9.25 -20.27 45.35
C VAL A 716 -10.46 -20.88 46.02
N LEU A 717 -11.30 -20.05 46.62
CA LEU A 717 -12.63 -20.45 47.09
C LEU A 717 -13.63 -20.26 45.95
N HIS A 718 -14.26 -21.35 45.51
CA HIS A 718 -15.34 -21.29 44.52
C HIS A 718 -16.50 -22.18 44.94
N LYS A 719 -17.71 -21.62 44.93
CA LYS A 719 -18.95 -22.28 45.39
C LYS A 719 -18.81 -22.95 46.77
N GLY A 720 -18.07 -22.30 47.68
CA GLY A 720 -17.89 -22.75 49.07
C GLY A 720 -16.85 -23.88 49.26
N LYS A 721 -16.11 -24.24 48.21
CA LYS A 721 -15.05 -25.25 48.24
C LYS A 721 -13.72 -24.66 47.81
N VAL A 722 -12.61 -25.18 48.31
CA VAL A 722 -11.27 -24.75 47.90
C VAL A 722 -10.83 -25.57 46.69
N TRP A 723 -10.29 -24.89 45.68
CA TRP A 723 -9.82 -25.50 44.45
C TRP A 723 -8.38 -25.08 44.19
N GLU A 724 -7.53 -26.02 43.75
CA GLU A 724 -6.12 -25.81 43.45
C GLU A 724 -5.85 -25.96 41.95
N ALA A 725 -5.23 -24.96 41.34
CA ALA A 725 -4.85 -24.99 39.92
C ALA A 725 -3.76 -26.03 39.69
N GLN A 726 -3.93 -26.89 38.68
CA GLN A 726 -2.97 -27.95 38.35
C GLN A 726 -1.87 -27.48 37.38
N TRP A 727 -2.12 -26.40 36.63
CA TRP A 727 -1.21 -25.69 35.74
C TRP A 727 -1.74 -24.28 35.45
N TRP A 728 -1.11 -23.55 34.52
CA TRP A 728 -1.54 -22.20 34.13
C TRP A 728 -2.99 -22.21 33.62
N THR A 729 -3.84 -21.32 34.13
CA THR A 729 -5.25 -21.20 33.73
C THR A 729 -5.76 -19.77 33.92
N GLN A 730 -6.67 -19.34 33.04
CA GLN A 730 -7.45 -18.10 33.16
C GLN A 730 -8.84 -18.37 32.57
N GLY A 731 -9.91 -17.97 33.27
CA GLY A 731 -11.29 -18.09 32.80
C GLY A 731 -11.95 -19.46 32.98
N GLU A 732 -11.20 -20.54 33.14
CA GLU A 732 -11.76 -21.89 33.31
C GLU A 732 -12.31 -22.07 34.75
N GLU A 733 -13.60 -22.38 34.89
CA GLU A 733 -14.29 -22.38 36.20
C GLU A 733 -14.01 -23.66 37.03
N PRO A 734 -13.61 -23.55 38.31
CA PRO A 734 -13.37 -24.71 39.17
C PRO A 734 -14.60 -25.62 39.32
N GLY A 735 -14.40 -26.93 39.17
CA GLY A 735 -15.43 -27.96 39.32
C GLY A 735 -16.19 -28.35 38.04
N THR A 736 -15.81 -27.82 36.87
CA THR A 736 -16.48 -28.10 35.59
C THR A 736 -15.84 -29.23 34.78
N THR A 737 -14.58 -29.59 35.03
CA THR A 737 -13.78 -30.49 34.18
C THR A 737 -13.36 -31.82 34.85
N GLY A 738 -13.89 -32.11 36.05
CA GLY A 738 -13.59 -33.34 36.80
C GLY A 738 -12.15 -33.40 37.35
N GLN A 739 -11.74 -34.53 37.95
CA GLN A 739 -10.47 -34.64 38.68
C GLN A 739 -9.19 -34.55 37.82
N TRP A 740 -9.33 -34.61 36.49
CA TRP A 740 -8.24 -34.47 35.51
C TRP A 740 -8.20 -33.08 34.86
N GLY A 741 -9.08 -32.18 35.30
CA GLY A 741 -9.19 -30.83 34.80
C GLY A 741 -8.18 -29.87 35.42
N VAL A 742 -8.23 -28.61 34.95
CA VAL A 742 -7.32 -27.54 35.35
C VAL A 742 -7.42 -27.17 36.84
N TRP A 743 -8.55 -27.50 37.49
CA TRP A 743 -8.79 -27.29 38.92
C TRP A 743 -9.08 -28.60 39.65
N ARG A 744 -8.42 -28.79 40.81
CA ARG A 744 -8.63 -29.93 41.70
C ARG A 744 -9.21 -29.46 43.04
N GLU A 745 -10.34 -30.04 43.48
CA GLU A 745 -10.93 -29.73 44.79
C GLU A 745 -10.01 -30.17 45.94
N VAL A 746 -9.85 -29.33 46.96
CA VAL A 746 -9.09 -29.60 48.18
C VAL A 746 -10.06 -29.48 49.38
N GLN A 747 -10.25 -30.55 50.15
CA GLN A 747 -11.08 -30.52 51.37
C GLN A 747 -10.24 -30.11 52.58
N ASP A 748 -10.53 -28.94 53.17
CA ASP A 748 -10.00 -28.50 54.48
C ASP A 748 -11.16 -28.02 55.37
N GLY A 749 -11.19 -28.47 56.65
CA GLY A 749 -12.35 -28.32 57.54
C GLY A 749 -12.27 -27.21 58.62
N GLY A 750 -13.33 -26.38 58.69
CA GLY A 750 -13.81 -25.64 59.90
C GLY A 750 -13.45 -24.13 60.05
N PRO A 751 -14.10 -23.36 60.96
CA PRO A 751 -15.54 -23.00 61.05
C PRO A 751 -15.86 -21.45 61.10
N THR A 752 -17.17 -21.12 61.10
CA THR A 752 -17.96 -19.89 60.75
C THR A 752 -18.05 -18.70 61.78
N PRO A 753 -18.44 -17.43 61.41
CA PRO A 753 -18.06 -16.15 62.09
C PRO A 753 -19.17 -15.37 62.87
N THR A 754 -18.89 -14.14 63.37
CA THR A 754 -19.83 -13.18 64.04
C THR A 754 -19.48 -11.70 63.72
N PRO A 755 -20.44 -10.73 63.54
CA PRO A 755 -20.19 -9.44 62.87
C PRO A 755 -20.07 -8.15 63.73
N THR A 756 -19.66 -7.10 62.99
CA THR A 756 -19.04 -5.75 63.20
C THR A 756 -19.89 -4.61 63.82
N PRO A 757 -19.24 -3.50 64.27
CA PRO A 757 -19.65 -2.14 63.81
C PRO A 757 -18.49 -1.20 63.35
N THR A 758 -18.84 -0.15 62.57
CA THR A 758 -18.03 0.80 61.75
C THR A 758 -18.51 2.25 62.02
N PRO A 759 -17.93 3.40 61.58
CA PRO A 759 -16.56 3.88 61.19
C PRO A 759 -16.13 5.20 61.93
N THR A 760 -15.07 5.88 61.42
CA THR A 760 -14.85 7.35 61.10
C THR A 760 -13.44 7.86 61.57
N PRO A 761 -12.80 8.90 60.98
CA PRO A 761 -11.49 8.82 60.29
C PRO A 761 -10.36 9.66 60.96
N THR A 762 -9.21 9.85 60.27
CA THR A 762 -8.14 10.91 60.43
C THR A 762 -6.84 10.45 61.16
N PRO A 763 -5.65 11.08 60.99
CA PRO A 763 -4.71 11.18 59.86
C PRO A 763 -3.30 10.54 60.13
N THR A 764 -2.42 10.56 59.10
CA THR A 764 -0.93 10.32 59.02
C THR A 764 -0.12 11.01 60.14
N PRO A 765 1.11 10.62 60.63
CA PRO A 765 2.30 10.04 59.96
C PRO A 765 3.22 9.00 60.71
N THR A 766 4.06 8.26 59.94
CA THR A 766 5.55 8.01 60.00
C THR A 766 6.29 7.81 61.36
N PRO A 767 7.50 7.18 61.47
CA PRO A 767 8.25 6.10 60.75
C PRO A 767 8.68 4.93 61.69
N THR A 768 9.70 4.13 61.28
CA THR A 768 10.81 3.51 62.08
C THR A 768 10.78 1.96 62.14
N PRO A 769 11.92 1.25 62.24
CA PRO A 769 13.08 1.18 61.34
C PRO A 769 13.52 -0.27 60.98
N THR A 770 14.37 -0.34 59.97
CA THR A 770 15.54 -1.23 59.73
C THR A 770 15.82 -2.42 60.66
N PRO A 771 16.22 -3.57 60.06
CA PRO A 771 17.43 -4.26 60.51
C PRO A 771 18.51 -4.45 59.42
N THR A 772 19.73 -4.39 59.93
CA THR A 772 21.10 -4.43 59.38
C THR A 772 21.53 -5.85 58.91
N PRO A 773 22.74 -6.07 58.34
CA PRO A 773 22.92 -6.72 57.04
C PRO A 773 23.57 -8.12 57.11
N GLY A 774 23.26 -8.96 56.13
CA GLY A 774 23.95 -10.22 55.84
C GLY A 774 24.89 -10.09 54.65
N THR A 775 26.02 -10.80 54.71
CA THR A 775 27.29 -10.61 53.99
C THR A 775 27.34 -11.03 52.51
N SER A 776 27.96 -10.14 51.72
CA SER A 776 28.62 -10.22 50.41
C SER A 776 28.91 -11.58 49.73
N PRO A 777 28.76 -11.62 48.39
CA PRO A 777 29.75 -12.19 47.47
C PRO A 777 30.53 -11.10 46.69
N THR A 778 31.74 -11.51 46.27
CA THR A 778 32.84 -10.84 45.59
C THR A 778 32.47 -10.22 44.21
N PRO A 779 33.12 -9.10 43.78
CA PRO A 779 32.63 -8.25 42.69
C PRO A 779 33.04 -8.74 41.28
N SER A 780 32.18 -8.44 40.30
CA SER A 780 32.43 -8.47 38.85
C SER A 780 32.36 -7.04 38.31
N PRO A 781 33.09 -6.66 37.24
CA PRO A 781 33.78 -5.38 37.12
C PRO A 781 32.86 -4.17 36.90
N THR A 782 33.29 -3.06 37.48
CA THR A 782 32.80 -1.69 37.24
C THR A 782 33.10 -1.25 35.81
N PRO A 783 32.10 -0.87 34.99
CA PRO A 783 32.34 0.07 33.90
C PRO A 783 32.50 1.48 34.47
N THR A 784 33.64 2.08 34.16
CA THR A 784 34.02 3.46 34.40
C THR A 784 32.94 4.43 33.89
N PRO A 785 32.53 5.46 34.67
CA PRO A 785 31.58 6.46 34.21
C PRO A 785 32.27 7.48 33.31
N THR A 786 31.57 7.96 32.27
CA THR A 786 31.84 9.31 31.74
C THR A 786 30.49 10.00 31.45
N PRO A 787 30.32 11.27 31.86
CA PRO A 787 29.01 11.84 32.19
C PRO A 787 28.41 12.69 31.06
N GLY A 788 27.09 12.75 30.99
CA GLY A 788 26.40 13.64 30.05
C GLY A 788 24.88 13.72 30.12
N SER A 789 24.24 13.33 31.22
CA SER A 789 22.86 13.71 31.55
C SER A 789 22.65 13.40 33.04
N GLY A 790 22.09 14.31 33.82
CA GLY A 790 21.98 14.22 35.29
C GLY A 790 21.01 13.14 35.81
N VAL A 791 20.85 12.04 35.07
CA VAL A 791 19.90 10.97 35.29
C VAL A 791 20.57 9.85 36.11
N GLN A 792 19.90 9.42 37.18
CA GLN A 792 20.43 8.41 38.09
C GLN A 792 20.44 7.01 37.43
N PRO A 793 21.44 6.16 37.72
CA PRO A 793 21.43 4.80 37.19
C PRO A 793 20.28 3.96 37.75
N TRP A 794 19.69 3.10 36.92
CA TRP A 794 18.67 2.15 37.34
C TRP A 794 19.26 1.17 38.36
N GLN A 795 18.48 0.85 39.39
CA GLN A 795 18.83 -0.11 40.43
C GLN A 795 17.61 -0.99 40.73
N ALA A 796 17.84 -2.26 41.05
CA ALA A 796 16.79 -3.16 41.54
C ALA A 796 16.40 -2.79 42.98
N GLY A 797 15.12 -2.99 43.34
CA GLY A 797 14.55 -2.70 44.66
C GLY A 797 14.19 -1.24 44.90
N VAL A 798 14.23 -0.39 43.86
CA VAL A 798 13.96 1.05 43.97
C VAL A 798 12.56 1.36 43.45
N SER A 799 11.80 2.15 44.21
CA SER A 799 10.49 2.64 43.77
C SER A 799 10.66 3.78 42.77
N TYR A 800 10.21 3.54 41.54
CA TYR A 800 10.20 4.49 40.45
C TYR A 800 8.78 4.95 40.16
N THR A 801 8.60 6.25 40.00
CA THR A 801 7.33 6.84 39.58
C THR A 801 7.31 6.98 38.06
N GLN A 802 6.14 6.82 37.44
CA GLN A 802 5.95 7.07 36.03
C GLN A 802 6.55 8.43 35.61
N GLY A 803 7.27 8.45 34.48
CA GLY A 803 7.97 9.61 33.93
C GLY A 803 9.39 9.83 34.47
N ILE A 804 9.82 9.13 35.54
CA ILE A 804 11.20 9.26 36.03
C ILE A 804 12.19 8.70 35.00
N LEU A 805 13.30 9.41 34.80
CA LEU A 805 14.38 8.96 33.93
C LEU A 805 15.43 8.20 34.75
N VAL A 806 15.95 7.12 34.19
CA VAL A 806 17.06 6.34 34.74
C VAL A 806 18.04 5.94 33.64
N SER A 807 19.31 5.74 33.96
CA SER A 807 20.30 5.22 33.00
C SER A 807 20.61 3.75 33.23
N TYR A 808 20.63 2.91 32.20
CA TYR A 808 21.04 1.51 32.29
C TYR A 808 21.83 1.11 31.04
N GLN A 809 23.01 0.49 31.21
CA GLN A 809 23.90 0.04 30.13
C GLN A 809 24.19 1.10 29.04
N GLY A 810 24.33 2.38 29.44
CA GLY A 810 24.66 3.47 28.52
C GLY A 810 23.46 4.13 27.83
N TYR A 811 22.23 3.67 28.09
CA TYR A 811 21.00 4.26 27.56
C TYR A 811 20.15 4.87 28.67
N VAL A 812 19.31 5.85 28.31
CA VAL A 812 18.34 6.47 29.20
C VAL A 812 16.98 5.81 29.00
N TYR A 813 16.27 5.55 30.09
CA TYR A 813 14.95 4.95 30.10
C TYR A 813 14.00 5.79 30.94
N GLU A 814 12.77 5.93 30.49
CA GLU A 814 11.66 6.53 31.23
C GLU A 814 10.77 5.43 31.82
N CYS A 815 10.40 5.55 33.08
CA CYS A 815 9.46 4.64 33.74
C CYS A 815 8.04 4.85 33.17
N ILE A 816 7.44 3.82 32.57
CA ILE A 816 6.11 3.90 31.94
C ILE A 816 5.00 3.71 32.99
N GLN A 817 5.25 2.91 34.02
CA GLN A 817 4.29 2.64 35.10
C GLN A 817 5.00 2.70 36.44
N SER A 818 4.42 3.37 37.44
CA SER A 818 5.02 3.44 38.77
C SER A 818 5.14 2.05 39.39
N HIS A 819 6.34 1.64 39.80
CA HIS A 819 6.60 0.31 40.35
C HIS A 819 7.81 0.34 41.29
N THR A 820 8.04 -0.75 42.02
CA THR A 820 9.35 -1.00 42.66
C THR A 820 10.09 -2.01 41.81
N SER A 821 11.26 -1.64 41.29
CA SER A 821 12.06 -2.49 40.40
C SER A 821 12.49 -3.79 41.10
N LEU A 822 12.67 -4.86 40.35
CA LEU A 822 13.19 -6.14 40.84
C LEU A 822 14.37 -6.58 39.96
N VAL A 823 15.17 -7.52 40.46
CA VAL A 823 16.19 -8.18 39.64
C VAL A 823 15.49 -8.98 38.53
N GLY A 824 15.94 -8.84 37.28
CA GLY A 824 15.25 -9.37 36.10
C GLY A 824 14.28 -8.36 35.45
N TRP A 825 14.04 -7.21 36.09
CA TRP A 825 13.22 -6.11 35.56
C TRP A 825 14.11 -4.94 35.10
N GLU A 826 15.32 -5.25 34.65
CA GLU A 826 16.20 -4.26 34.03
C GLU A 826 15.48 -3.63 32.84
N PRO A 827 15.67 -2.32 32.56
CA PRO A 827 14.88 -1.60 31.56
C PRO A 827 14.72 -2.25 30.18
N PRO A 828 15.73 -2.94 29.60
CA PRO A 828 15.55 -3.66 28.33
C PRO A 828 14.63 -4.89 28.40
N ASN A 829 14.51 -5.52 29.56
CA ASN A 829 13.86 -6.82 29.73
C ASN A 829 12.35 -6.72 29.93
N VAL A 830 11.86 -5.56 30.40
CA VAL A 830 10.45 -5.33 30.74
C VAL A 830 9.94 -4.03 30.12
N PRO A 831 9.70 -4.01 28.79
CA PRO A 831 9.26 -2.80 28.07
C PRO A 831 7.87 -2.29 28.48
N ALA A 832 7.11 -3.09 29.25
CA ALA A 832 5.86 -2.63 29.88
C ALA A 832 6.09 -1.64 31.03
N LEU A 833 7.28 -1.63 31.64
CA LEU A 833 7.64 -0.75 32.77
C LEU A 833 8.62 0.35 32.37
N TRP A 834 9.39 0.16 31.28
CA TRP A 834 10.46 1.07 30.86
C TRP A 834 10.43 1.35 29.36
N ARG A 835 10.54 2.62 28.98
CA ARG A 835 10.67 3.10 27.60
C ARG A 835 12.06 3.66 27.40
N ARG A 836 12.81 3.19 26.41
CA ARG A 836 14.11 3.78 26.06
C ARG A 836 13.91 5.14 25.38
N LEU A 837 14.73 6.13 25.76
CA LEU A 837 14.78 7.47 25.16
C LEU A 837 15.94 7.63 24.18
#